data_AF-A0A838N3R1-F1
#
_entry.id   AF-A0A838N3R1-F1
#
_cell.length_a   1.000
_cell.length_b   1.000
_cell.length_c   1.000
_cell.angle_alpha   90.00
_cell.angle_beta   90.00
_cell.angle_gamma   90.00
#
_symmetry.space_group_name_H-M   'P 1'
#
loop_
_entity.id
_entity.type
_entity.pdbx_description
1 polymer ?
#
loop_
_entity_poly.entity_id
_entity_poly.type
_entity_poly.pdbx_seq_one_letter_code
_entity_poly.pdbx_strand_id
1 'polypeptide(L)'
;EVTDAGGWKLNSGSVFSSGKIPNTGNRKSDDGRTWVGGLAMRIDADGKHLTPLAHNFRNSYEVAIDSFGDLWQTDNDDDGNQSCRMSWLMEGGNHGFFSADGTRAWVSDRRPGQSIQTAHWHQEDPGVLPPGEMTGAGGPTGIVVYEGGLLPKEWIGSVFACDAGRNRVSIHKPIESGAGFRFERSDLIVAKPQAAGAAEDESRWFRPSDVAIGTDGAVYVADWFDPIVGGHDMRDKKGGGRILRIAPKGDRTKPPKIDLTSLDGQIEALNSPAVNIRHVAASKLVARATKPSPEILETLKRLSVELNWLNVGVYRSARAMWVMARSGAGLQSLEHILEEGDSKTRLMAFRALRSVDPNVLEHAARRVYDTNAAVRREIAIALRDVPFEECDALLLKLAEQYDGQDRFYLEAFGIACEKKESKIYPVLLEKLGGEDPLKWSDTMVGLAWRLHPVESLEAFAKRAASASLSPEARVQAVTAIAFMNDEKAAEVMAELAASEDSVVREQASWWMNHRATNDWKEFAAAKAFVIGPASQPQARFSQDRMVMLDESAPKRKRESAARRIAQDPEGAKILIALAGENAFPKVLVESVIDPLYRNPDLGIRALASQYFPRKTASGEALPPVAELAKIPGDATRGKEIFASNTAACIQCHTFDGQGKDVGPDLTAIKTKFRRPELLDSILNPSAAIAFGFEAWVIKTRDNQVYAGFIIADGETVTVKESSGEQRSIPAGDIVLRKKQTISVMPDNVGLGLTSQQLADLAEYLLTTEPKRAN
;
A
#
# COMPACT_ATOMS: atom_id res chain seq x y z
N GLU A 1 -7.96 -19.39 -7.58
CA GLU A 1 -8.46 -19.78 -8.92
C GLU A 1 -9.98 -19.75 -8.88
N VAL A 2 -10.59 -19.07 -9.85
CA VAL A 2 -12.05 -19.02 -10.05
C VAL A 2 -12.30 -19.32 -11.52
N THR A 3 -13.33 -20.09 -11.84
CA THR A 3 -13.76 -20.35 -13.22
C THR A 3 -15.16 -19.84 -13.39
N ASP A 4 -15.39 -19.04 -14.43
CA ASP A 4 -16.72 -18.54 -14.75
C ASP A 4 -17.57 -19.61 -15.45
N ALA A 5 -18.86 -19.34 -15.66
CA ALA A 5 -19.78 -20.28 -16.32
C ALA A 5 -19.47 -20.50 -17.81
N GLY A 6 -18.63 -19.64 -18.41
CA GLY A 6 -18.12 -19.78 -19.78
C GLY A 6 -16.85 -20.63 -19.87
N GLY A 7 -16.24 -20.98 -18.73
CA GLY A 7 -15.02 -21.76 -18.64
C GLY A 7 -13.74 -20.93 -18.56
N TRP A 8 -13.83 -19.59 -18.53
CA TRP A 8 -12.67 -18.72 -18.39
C TRP A 8 -12.12 -18.76 -16.96
N LYS A 9 -10.81 -18.95 -16.81
CA LYS A 9 -10.13 -19.11 -15.53
C LYS A 9 -9.40 -17.84 -15.11
N LEU A 10 -9.78 -17.34 -13.93
CA LEU A 10 -9.10 -16.31 -13.18
C LEU A 10 -8.14 -16.93 -12.15
N ASN A 11 -6.87 -16.60 -12.28
CA ASN A 11 -5.88 -16.77 -11.23
C ASN A 11 -5.52 -15.42 -10.64
N SER A 12 -5.74 -15.29 -9.34
CA SER A 12 -5.18 -14.19 -8.57
C SER A 12 -4.66 -14.71 -7.24
N GLY A 13 -3.43 -14.32 -6.93
CA GLY A 13 -2.74 -14.77 -5.74
C GLY A 13 -1.70 -13.78 -5.28
N SER A 14 -1.18 -14.04 -4.08
CA SER A 14 -0.09 -13.27 -3.48
C SER A 14 0.63 -14.11 -2.41
N VAL A 15 1.68 -13.54 -1.80
CA VAL A 15 2.35 -14.11 -0.61
C VAL A 15 1.48 -14.19 0.63
N PHE A 16 0.33 -13.50 0.65
CA PHE A 16 -0.53 -13.48 1.82
C PHE A 16 -1.30 -14.80 1.93
N SER A 17 -1.01 -15.59 2.97
CA SER A 17 -1.71 -16.85 3.25
C SER A 17 -2.47 -16.76 4.58
N SER A 18 -3.79 -16.90 4.54
CA SER A 18 -4.67 -16.82 5.71
C SER A 18 -5.19 -18.18 6.19
N GLY A 19 -4.57 -19.30 5.78
CA GLY A 19 -5.03 -20.62 6.19
C GLY A 19 -4.38 -21.80 5.50
N LYS A 20 -5.13 -22.91 5.39
CA LYS A 20 -4.66 -24.22 4.91
C LYS A 20 -4.46 -24.31 3.39
N ILE A 21 -4.87 -23.30 2.63
CA ILE A 21 -4.74 -23.28 1.16
C ILE A 21 -3.53 -22.41 0.82
N PRO A 22 -2.49 -22.96 0.16
CA PRO A 22 -1.36 -22.17 -0.31
C PRO A 22 -1.83 -21.06 -1.25
N ASN A 23 -1.54 -19.81 -0.92
CA ASN A 23 -1.67 -18.70 -1.83
C ASN A 23 -0.31 -18.49 -2.51
N THR A 24 -0.29 -18.43 -3.83
CA THR A 24 0.94 -18.30 -4.62
C THR A 24 0.74 -17.18 -5.62
N GLY A 25 1.68 -16.22 -5.63
CA GLY A 25 1.76 -15.20 -6.66
C GLY A 25 2.14 -15.79 -8.02
N ASN A 26 2.21 -14.93 -9.02
CA ASN A 26 2.74 -15.18 -10.36
C ASN A 26 2.00 -16.24 -11.18
N ARG A 27 0.74 -16.51 -10.84
CA ARG A 27 -0.13 -17.39 -11.64
C ARG A 27 -0.85 -16.59 -12.72
N LYS A 28 -0.77 -17.07 -13.96
CA LYS A 28 -1.45 -16.48 -15.11
C LYS A 28 -2.92 -16.91 -15.18
N SER A 29 -3.80 -15.96 -15.47
CA SER A 29 -5.17 -16.24 -15.93
C SER A 29 -5.19 -16.64 -17.42
N ASP A 30 -6.36 -17.04 -17.93
CA ASP A 30 -6.53 -17.42 -19.34
C ASP A 30 -6.27 -16.25 -20.33
N ASP A 31 -6.31 -15.00 -19.86
CA ASP A 31 -5.89 -13.81 -20.62
C ASP A 31 -4.35 -13.61 -20.67
N GLY A 32 -3.60 -14.52 -20.04
CA GLY A 32 -2.14 -14.47 -19.92
C GLY A 32 -1.62 -13.40 -18.95
N ARG A 33 -2.48 -12.76 -18.16
CA ARG A 33 -2.09 -11.74 -17.16
C ARG A 33 -1.91 -12.33 -15.77
N THR A 34 -1.05 -11.69 -14.98
CA THR A 34 -0.93 -11.98 -13.55
C THR A 34 -1.82 -10.99 -12.81
N TRP A 35 -2.91 -11.48 -12.23
CA TRP A 35 -3.73 -10.68 -11.33
C TRP A 35 -3.28 -10.92 -9.89
N VAL A 36 -3.21 -9.87 -9.08
CA VAL A 36 -2.52 -9.92 -7.77
C VAL A 36 -3.46 -9.51 -6.65
N GLY A 37 -3.46 -10.26 -5.55
CA GLY A 37 -4.12 -9.86 -4.30
C GLY A 37 -5.62 -9.62 -4.42
N GLY A 38 -6.12 -8.55 -3.78
CA GLY A 38 -7.52 -8.15 -3.87
C GLY A 38 -7.88 -7.60 -5.27
N LEU A 39 -9.13 -7.79 -5.68
CA LEU A 39 -9.62 -7.55 -7.04
C LEU A 39 -11.00 -6.89 -7.05
N ALA A 40 -11.23 -6.02 -8.03
CA ALA A 40 -12.56 -5.61 -8.46
C ALA A 40 -12.89 -6.33 -9.76
N MET A 41 -14.09 -6.87 -9.89
CA MET A 41 -14.49 -7.69 -11.03
C MET A 41 -15.90 -7.32 -11.48
N ARG A 42 -16.16 -7.46 -12.79
CA ARG A 42 -17.53 -7.54 -13.33
C ARG A 42 -17.80 -8.93 -13.87
N ILE A 43 -19.07 -9.32 -13.89
CA ILE A 43 -19.54 -10.59 -14.44
C ILE A 43 -20.95 -10.38 -14.97
N ASP A 44 -21.32 -11.10 -16.03
CA ASP A 44 -22.68 -11.11 -16.52
C ASP A 44 -23.61 -11.82 -15.54
N ALA A 45 -24.90 -11.50 -15.59
CA ALA A 45 -25.90 -12.08 -14.69
C ALA A 45 -26.09 -13.60 -14.87
N ASP A 46 -25.65 -14.16 -16.01
CA ASP A 46 -25.64 -15.60 -16.26
C ASP A 46 -24.33 -16.28 -15.79
N GLY A 47 -23.43 -15.53 -15.16
CA GLY A 47 -22.17 -16.02 -14.61
C GLY A 47 -21.03 -16.14 -15.62
N LYS A 48 -21.18 -15.60 -16.84
CA LYS A 48 -20.12 -15.59 -17.87
C LYS A 48 -19.37 -14.25 -17.93
N HIS A 49 -18.30 -14.23 -18.71
CA HIS A 49 -17.49 -13.05 -19.02
C HIS A 49 -16.95 -12.36 -17.77
N LEU A 50 -16.50 -13.15 -16.80
CA LEU A 50 -15.82 -12.62 -15.61
C LEU A 50 -14.61 -11.79 -16.07
N THR A 51 -14.61 -10.50 -15.77
CA THR A 51 -13.56 -9.56 -16.18
C THR A 51 -13.00 -8.86 -14.96
N PRO A 52 -11.70 -9.03 -14.64
CA PRO A 52 -11.02 -8.20 -13.66
C PRO A 52 -10.94 -6.75 -14.14
N LEU A 53 -11.33 -5.81 -13.29
CA LEU A 53 -11.33 -4.38 -13.58
C LEU A 53 -10.09 -3.70 -13.00
N ALA A 54 -9.69 -4.04 -11.79
CA ALA A 54 -8.47 -3.52 -11.14
C ALA A 54 -8.04 -4.50 -10.05
N HIS A 55 -6.78 -4.42 -9.62
CA HIS A 55 -6.20 -5.40 -8.70
C HIS A 55 -5.14 -4.82 -7.76
N ASN A 56 -4.63 -5.71 -6.91
CA ASN A 56 -3.57 -5.47 -5.93
C ASN A 56 -4.00 -4.58 -4.77
N PHE A 57 -5.21 -4.82 -4.28
CA PHE A 57 -5.74 -4.24 -3.05
C PHE A 57 -5.32 -5.07 -1.85
N ARG A 58 -5.36 -4.48 -0.65
CA ARG A 58 -5.05 -5.18 0.59
C ARG A 58 -6.27 -5.83 1.20
N ASN A 59 -7.25 -5.01 1.57
CA ASN A 59 -8.47 -5.45 2.24
C ASN A 59 -9.56 -4.42 1.96
N SER A 60 -9.96 -4.38 0.70
CA SER A 60 -11.12 -3.60 0.25
C SER A 60 -12.39 -4.22 0.81
N TYR A 61 -13.19 -3.42 1.52
CA TYR A 61 -14.45 -3.91 2.10
C TYR A 61 -15.53 -4.04 1.03
N GLU A 62 -15.65 -3.02 0.17
CA GLU A 62 -16.58 -3.00 -0.96
C GLU A 62 -16.19 -1.93 -1.99
N VAL A 63 -16.83 -1.99 -3.17
CA VAL A 63 -16.63 -1.05 -4.29
C VAL A 63 -17.96 -0.36 -4.59
N ALA A 64 -17.95 0.98 -4.63
CA ALA A 64 -19.08 1.79 -5.05
C ALA A 64 -18.92 2.25 -6.50
N ILE A 65 -20.01 2.25 -7.27
CA ILE A 65 -20.03 2.66 -8.67
C ILE A 65 -20.93 3.88 -8.83
N ASP A 66 -20.40 4.93 -9.45
CA ASP A 66 -21.20 6.09 -9.83
C ASP A 66 -21.92 5.89 -11.17
N SER A 67 -22.78 6.83 -11.55
CA SER A 67 -23.50 6.78 -12.82
C SER A 67 -22.59 6.95 -14.04
N PHE A 68 -21.39 7.49 -13.84
CA PHE A 68 -20.38 7.66 -14.89
C PHE A 68 -19.56 6.38 -15.15
N GLY A 69 -19.74 5.36 -14.31
CA GLY A 69 -19.00 4.11 -14.37
C GLY A 69 -17.65 4.18 -13.66
N ASP A 70 -17.39 5.25 -12.90
CA ASP A 70 -16.21 5.33 -12.05
C ASP A 70 -16.41 4.46 -10.80
N LEU A 71 -15.32 3.79 -10.42
CA LEU A 71 -15.25 2.82 -9.35
C LEU A 71 -14.49 3.42 -8.18
N TRP A 72 -15.09 3.38 -7.00
CA TRP A 72 -14.52 3.95 -5.78
C TRP A 72 -14.39 2.86 -4.74
N GLN A 73 -13.30 2.87 -3.98
CA GLN A 73 -13.10 1.93 -2.89
C GLN A 73 -12.30 2.54 -1.75
N THR A 74 -12.35 1.87 -0.61
CA THR A 74 -11.40 2.09 0.49
C THR A 74 -10.55 0.87 0.70
N ASP A 75 -9.30 1.08 1.08
CA ASP A 75 -8.36 0.03 1.46
C ASP A 75 -8.00 0.21 2.93
N ASN A 76 -8.15 -0.85 3.71
CA ASN A 76 -7.57 -0.97 5.04
C ASN A 76 -6.09 -1.41 4.93
N ASP A 77 -5.24 -1.16 5.93
CA ASP A 77 -3.80 -1.48 5.91
C ASP A 77 -3.41 -2.61 6.91
N ASP A 78 -2.16 -3.09 6.81
CA ASP A 78 -1.55 -4.09 7.70
C ASP A 78 -0.34 -3.57 8.50
N ASP A 79 -0.01 -2.28 8.38
CA ASP A 79 1.15 -1.62 8.99
C ASP A 79 0.87 -1.01 10.37
N GLY A 80 -0.23 -1.45 11.00
CA GLY A 80 -0.70 -0.92 12.26
C GLY A 80 -1.54 0.34 12.11
N ASN A 81 -2.32 0.45 11.04
CA ASN A 81 -3.19 1.57 10.73
C ASN A 81 -2.36 2.83 10.45
N GLN A 82 -1.54 2.88 9.39
CA GLN A 82 -0.83 4.10 8.98
C GLN A 82 -1.09 4.50 7.52
N SER A 83 -1.64 3.59 6.71
CA SER A 83 -1.69 3.70 5.25
C SER A 83 -3.05 3.42 4.61
N CYS A 84 -4.15 3.34 5.39
CA CYS A 84 -5.50 3.22 4.82
C CYS A 84 -5.77 4.36 3.82
N ARG A 85 -6.55 4.09 2.77
CA ARG A 85 -6.79 5.05 1.67
C ARG A 85 -8.21 4.99 1.10
N MET A 86 -8.60 6.07 0.44
CA MET A 86 -9.72 6.15 -0.50
C MET A 86 -9.14 6.25 -1.91
N SER A 87 -9.56 5.38 -2.83
CA SER A 87 -9.02 5.35 -4.19
C SER A 87 -10.10 5.23 -5.25
N TRP A 88 -9.82 5.83 -6.39
CA TRP A 88 -10.52 5.58 -7.65
C TRP A 88 -9.83 4.43 -8.37
N LEU A 89 -10.60 3.47 -8.88
CA LEU A 89 -10.08 2.32 -9.62
C LEU A 89 -10.15 2.59 -11.12
N MET A 90 -8.98 2.77 -11.73
CA MET A 90 -8.86 2.81 -13.19
C MET A 90 -8.89 1.39 -13.73
N GLU A 91 -9.62 1.16 -14.82
CA GLU A 91 -9.67 -0.14 -15.48
C GLU A 91 -8.27 -0.59 -15.96
N GLY A 92 -7.88 -1.82 -15.60
CA GLY A 92 -6.54 -2.38 -15.80
C GLY A 92 -5.51 -1.95 -14.76
N GLY A 93 -5.89 -1.13 -13.77
CA GLY A 93 -4.97 -0.57 -12.79
C GLY A 93 -4.42 -1.57 -11.77
N ASN A 94 -3.11 -1.48 -11.51
CA ASN A 94 -2.43 -2.13 -10.39
C ASN A 94 -2.29 -1.13 -9.22
N HIS A 95 -2.80 -1.49 -8.05
CA HIS A 95 -2.88 -0.60 -6.87
C HIS A 95 -1.84 -0.88 -5.79
N GLY A 96 -0.86 -1.75 -6.09
CA GLY A 96 0.45 -1.74 -5.46
C GLY A 96 0.56 -2.27 -4.04
N PHE A 97 -0.34 -3.12 -3.52
CA PHE A 97 -0.14 -3.68 -2.17
C PHE A 97 1.02 -4.70 -2.11
N PHE A 98 1.11 -5.56 -3.11
CA PHE A 98 2.22 -6.48 -3.33
C PHE A 98 3.05 -6.03 -4.55
N SER A 99 4.19 -6.67 -4.76
CA SER A 99 4.90 -6.62 -6.05
C SER A 99 3.98 -6.97 -7.22
N ALA A 100 4.35 -6.55 -8.43
CA ALA A 100 3.52 -6.70 -9.64
C ALA A 100 3.18 -8.16 -10.00
N ASP A 101 3.92 -9.13 -9.47
CA ASP A 101 3.64 -10.56 -9.61
C ASP A 101 3.02 -11.19 -8.34
N GLY A 102 2.86 -10.43 -7.26
CA GLY A 102 2.32 -10.90 -5.99
C GLY A 102 3.26 -11.77 -5.17
N THR A 103 4.52 -11.94 -5.57
CA THR A 103 5.47 -12.87 -4.90
C THR A 103 6.23 -12.23 -3.74
N ARG A 104 6.04 -10.93 -3.52
CA ARG A 104 6.72 -10.16 -2.45
C ARG A 104 5.78 -9.16 -1.80
N ALA A 105 5.92 -9.02 -0.49
CA ALA A 105 5.25 -8.00 0.31
C ALA A 105 6.01 -6.67 0.20
N TRP A 106 5.29 -5.56 0.32
CA TRP A 106 5.84 -4.20 0.26
C TRP A 106 7.02 -3.95 1.19
N VAL A 107 7.08 -4.62 2.34
CA VAL A 107 8.17 -4.46 3.31
C VAL A 107 9.51 -4.96 2.74
N SER A 108 9.50 -5.99 1.88
CA SER A 108 10.71 -6.49 1.20
C SER A 108 11.18 -5.58 0.08
N ASP A 109 10.23 -4.90 -0.56
CA ASP A 109 10.49 -4.05 -1.74
C ASP A 109 10.70 -2.58 -1.33
N ARG A 110 10.59 -2.26 -0.03
CA ARG A 110 10.82 -0.92 0.50
C ARG A 110 12.27 -0.49 0.33
N ARG A 111 12.44 0.57 -0.46
CA ARG A 111 13.75 1.15 -0.78
C ARG A 111 14.28 2.01 0.38
N PRO A 112 15.60 2.19 0.51
CA PRO A 112 16.18 3.09 1.50
C PRO A 112 15.61 4.50 1.33
N GLY A 113 15.11 5.08 2.42
CA GLY A 113 14.56 6.44 2.43
C GLY A 113 13.07 6.54 2.09
N GLN A 114 12.40 5.48 1.65
CA GLN A 114 10.95 5.51 1.42
C GLN A 114 10.16 5.60 2.73
N SER A 115 9.11 6.43 2.73
CA SER A 115 8.09 6.42 3.78
C SER A 115 7.31 5.10 3.78
N ILE A 116 6.65 4.80 4.90
CA ILE A 116 5.74 3.64 4.96
C ILE A 116 4.62 3.81 3.93
N GLN A 117 3.98 4.99 3.85
CA GLN A 117 2.88 5.24 2.92
C GLN A 117 3.27 5.05 1.44
N THR A 118 4.50 5.44 1.08
CA THR A 118 5.03 5.27 -0.27
C THR A 118 5.29 3.79 -0.57
N ALA A 119 5.96 3.09 0.35
CA ALA A 119 6.35 1.71 0.15
C ALA A 119 5.14 0.76 0.21
N HIS A 120 4.21 0.98 1.14
CA HIS A 120 3.00 0.17 1.37
C HIS A 120 2.20 -0.06 0.09
N TRP A 121 2.16 0.96 -0.76
CA TRP A 121 1.45 0.94 -2.04
C TRP A 121 2.39 0.97 -3.25
N HIS A 122 3.68 0.65 -3.13
CA HIS A 122 4.69 0.63 -4.21
C HIS A 122 4.64 1.86 -5.14
N GLN A 123 4.48 3.07 -4.59
CA GLN A 123 4.13 4.27 -5.37
C GLN A 123 5.23 4.78 -6.31
N GLU A 124 6.45 4.29 -6.12
CA GLU A 124 7.61 4.60 -6.97
C GLU A 124 7.95 3.47 -7.94
N ASP A 125 7.09 2.45 -8.07
CA ASP A 125 7.26 1.36 -9.03
C ASP A 125 6.54 1.71 -10.35
N PRO A 126 7.16 1.44 -11.51
CA PRO A 126 6.47 1.53 -12.79
C PRO A 126 5.25 0.60 -12.83
N GLY A 127 4.11 1.10 -13.31
CA GLY A 127 2.90 0.29 -13.43
C GLY A 127 1.95 0.39 -12.24
N VAL A 128 2.30 1.13 -11.18
CA VAL A 128 1.46 1.28 -10.00
C VAL A 128 0.71 2.61 -10.04
N LEU A 129 -0.61 2.56 -9.85
CA LEU A 129 -1.44 3.76 -9.81
C LEU A 129 -1.18 4.60 -8.56
N PRO A 130 -1.37 5.94 -8.68
CA PRO A 130 -1.43 6.81 -7.52
C PRO A 130 -2.44 6.31 -6.47
N PRO A 131 -2.20 6.53 -5.18
CA PRO A 131 -2.93 5.85 -4.11
C PRO A 131 -4.30 6.51 -3.83
N GLY A 132 -4.61 7.62 -4.50
CA GLY A 132 -5.75 8.46 -4.15
C GLY A 132 -5.49 9.23 -2.85
N GLU A 133 -6.47 9.28 -1.96
CA GLU A 133 -6.35 9.97 -0.68
C GLU A 133 -5.90 9.01 0.42
N MET A 134 -4.72 9.26 0.98
CA MET A 134 -4.28 8.59 2.21
C MET A 134 -5.11 9.10 3.39
N THR A 135 -5.88 8.21 4.01
CA THR A 135 -6.67 8.53 5.20
C THR A 135 -5.86 8.30 6.48
N GLY A 136 -4.90 7.36 6.47
CA GLY A 136 -3.99 7.04 7.59
C GLY A 136 -4.57 5.97 8.52
N ALA A 137 -4.39 6.10 9.83
CA ALA A 137 -4.91 5.15 10.84
C ALA A 137 -6.44 4.96 10.96
N GLY A 138 -7.00 3.87 10.42
CA GLY A 138 -8.44 3.62 10.51
C GLY A 138 -8.88 2.18 10.26
N GLY A 139 -10.17 2.00 10.04
CA GLY A 139 -10.76 0.71 9.68
C GLY A 139 -11.92 0.97 8.75
N PRO A 140 -11.65 1.35 7.49
CA PRO A 140 -12.69 1.69 6.54
C PRO A 140 -13.55 0.46 6.22
N THR A 141 -14.85 0.69 6.04
CA THR A 141 -15.85 -0.35 5.76
C THR A 141 -16.75 0.09 4.61
N GLY A 142 -18.08 0.02 4.73
CA GLY A 142 -19.00 0.33 3.63
C GLY A 142 -18.91 1.77 3.13
N ILE A 143 -19.20 1.95 1.84
CA ILE A 143 -19.09 3.17 1.05
C ILE A 143 -20.25 3.31 0.06
N VAL A 144 -20.66 4.56 -0.24
CA VAL A 144 -21.69 4.80 -1.26
C VAL A 144 -21.47 6.13 -1.97
N VAL A 145 -21.79 6.19 -3.26
CA VAL A 145 -21.79 7.46 -4.01
C VAL A 145 -23.12 8.17 -3.80
N TYR A 146 -23.07 9.43 -3.34
CA TYR A 146 -24.25 10.24 -3.15
C TYR A 146 -24.64 10.97 -4.44
N GLU A 147 -25.68 10.48 -5.11
CA GLU A 147 -26.24 11.10 -6.33
C GLU A 147 -27.70 11.54 -6.12
N GLY A 148 -28.11 11.69 -4.86
CA GLY A 148 -29.42 12.18 -4.47
C GLY A 148 -29.49 13.70 -4.38
N GLY A 149 -30.70 14.25 -4.30
CA GLY A 149 -30.93 15.71 -4.18
C GLY A 149 -31.47 16.16 -2.83
N LEU A 150 -31.59 15.27 -1.84
CA LEU A 150 -32.20 15.56 -0.55
C LEU A 150 -31.24 16.29 0.43
N LEU A 151 -29.96 15.98 0.37
CA LEU A 151 -28.89 16.58 1.16
C LEU A 151 -28.28 17.77 0.41
N PRO A 152 -27.41 18.57 1.05
CA PRO A 152 -26.80 19.74 0.42
C PRO A 152 -26.18 19.44 -0.95
N LYS A 153 -26.38 20.35 -1.90
CA LYS A 153 -26.04 20.15 -3.32
C LYS A 153 -24.54 19.96 -3.54
N GLU A 154 -23.72 20.53 -2.68
CA GLU A 154 -22.26 20.40 -2.70
C GLU A 154 -21.76 18.98 -2.46
N TRP A 155 -22.60 18.08 -1.89
CA TRP A 155 -22.28 16.68 -1.64
C TRP A 155 -22.66 15.75 -2.80
N ILE A 156 -23.37 16.26 -3.81
CA ILE A 156 -23.74 15.47 -4.99
C ILE A 156 -22.46 15.06 -5.73
N GLY A 157 -22.29 13.76 -5.96
CA GLY A 157 -21.10 13.15 -6.56
C GLY A 157 -20.03 12.75 -5.54
N SER A 158 -20.22 13.05 -4.26
CA SER A 158 -19.27 12.63 -3.23
C SER A 158 -19.43 11.16 -2.86
N VAL A 159 -18.32 10.54 -2.47
CA VAL A 159 -18.28 9.20 -1.89
C VAL A 159 -18.40 9.33 -0.38
N PHE A 160 -19.45 8.77 0.22
CA PHE A 160 -19.56 8.65 1.67
C PHE A 160 -18.93 7.33 2.09
N ALA A 161 -18.06 7.37 3.10
CA ALA A 161 -17.32 6.20 3.56
C ALA A 161 -17.40 6.05 5.07
N CYS A 162 -17.83 4.86 5.51
CA CYS A 162 -17.76 4.46 6.89
C CYS A 162 -16.31 4.16 7.27
N ASP A 163 -15.89 4.68 8.40
CA ASP A 163 -14.68 4.26 9.08
C ASP A 163 -15.04 3.82 10.48
N ALA A 164 -15.17 2.50 10.59
CA ALA A 164 -15.48 1.85 11.83
C ALA A 164 -14.36 2.16 12.84
N GLY A 165 -13.08 2.03 12.42
CA GLY A 165 -11.88 2.28 13.23
C GLY A 165 -11.80 3.68 13.84
N ARG A 166 -12.29 4.70 13.12
CA ARG A 166 -12.30 6.10 13.56
C ARG A 166 -13.65 6.60 14.07
N ASN A 167 -14.64 5.71 14.19
CA ASN A 167 -16.00 6.01 14.62
C ASN A 167 -16.60 7.20 13.84
N ARG A 168 -16.53 7.16 12.50
CA ARG A 168 -17.01 8.25 11.64
C ARG A 168 -17.54 7.78 10.31
N VAL A 169 -18.35 8.63 9.69
CA VAL A 169 -18.68 8.56 8.26
C VAL A 169 -18.12 9.82 7.63
N SER A 170 -17.19 9.67 6.69
CA SER A 170 -16.53 10.77 5.99
C SER A 170 -17.12 10.98 4.60
N ILE A 171 -16.99 12.20 4.10
CA ILE A 171 -17.37 12.61 2.75
C ILE A 171 -16.09 12.86 1.96
N HIS A 172 -15.88 12.08 0.91
CA HIS A 172 -14.75 12.22 -0.01
C HIS A 172 -15.30 12.76 -1.34
N LYS A 173 -15.08 14.03 -1.64
CA LYS A 173 -15.52 14.66 -2.88
C LYS A 173 -14.46 14.48 -3.96
N PRO A 174 -14.72 13.71 -5.04
CA PRO A 174 -13.78 13.61 -6.15
C PRO A 174 -13.72 14.93 -6.91
N ILE A 175 -12.51 15.42 -7.16
CA ILE A 175 -12.23 16.54 -8.04
C ILE A 175 -11.36 16.02 -9.17
N GLU A 176 -11.83 16.17 -10.40
CA GLU A 176 -11.04 15.85 -11.60
C GLU A 176 -9.70 16.59 -11.56
N SER A 177 -8.61 15.85 -11.77
CA SER A 177 -7.24 16.35 -11.76
C SER A 177 -6.44 15.60 -12.81
N GLY A 178 -6.24 16.25 -13.97
CA GLY A 178 -5.67 15.60 -15.14
C GLY A 178 -6.51 14.41 -15.60
N ALA A 179 -5.89 13.27 -15.79
CA ALA A 179 -6.48 11.99 -16.11
C ALA A 179 -6.97 11.22 -14.88
N GLY A 180 -6.94 11.79 -13.68
CA GLY A 180 -7.44 11.10 -12.49
C GLY A 180 -8.23 12.01 -11.57
N PHE A 181 -8.16 11.71 -10.28
CA PHE A 181 -8.91 12.42 -9.25
C PHE A 181 -8.03 12.74 -8.06
N ARG A 182 -8.25 13.92 -7.49
CA ARG A 182 -7.90 14.24 -6.10
C ARG A 182 -9.18 14.27 -5.28
N PHE A 183 -9.06 14.20 -3.95
CA PHE A 183 -10.23 14.24 -3.06
C PHE A 183 -10.20 15.46 -2.14
N GLU A 184 -11.39 15.99 -1.86
CA GLU A 184 -11.62 16.93 -0.76
C GLU A 184 -12.43 16.22 0.32
N ARG A 185 -11.83 16.07 1.51
CA ARG A 185 -12.44 15.35 2.62
C ARG A 185 -13.16 16.28 3.59
N SER A 186 -14.35 15.86 4.01
CA SER A 186 -15.07 16.39 5.18
C SER A 186 -15.73 15.25 5.95
N ASP A 187 -16.45 15.54 7.03
CA ASP A 187 -17.14 14.53 7.83
C ASP A 187 -18.66 14.70 7.76
N LEU A 188 -19.39 13.58 7.61
CA LEU A 188 -20.85 13.51 7.68
C LEU A 188 -21.31 13.29 9.13
N ILE A 189 -20.74 12.29 9.79
CA ILE A 189 -21.01 11.95 11.20
C ILE A 189 -19.69 11.61 11.87
N VAL A 190 -19.45 12.16 13.06
CA VAL A 190 -18.31 11.80 13.91
C VAL A 190 -18.80 11.50 15.32
N ALA A 191 -18.27 10.46 15.95
CA ALA A 191 -18.46 10.24 17.37
C ALA A 191 -17.91 11.43 18.18
N LYS A 192 -18.58 11.80 19.27
CA LYS A 192 -18.09 12.87 20.14
C LYS A 192 -16.75 12.49 20.78
N PRO A 193 -15.76 13.40 20.86
CA PRO A 193 -14.47 13.11 21.48
C PRO A 193 -14.62 12.76 22.96
N GLN A 194 -13.75 11.87 23.48
CA GLN A 194 -13.66 11.60 24.92
C GLN A 194 -12.54 12.45 25.53
N ALA A 195 -12.82 13.10 26.66
CA ALA A 195 -11.75 13.67 27.47
C ALA A 195 -10.87 12.54 28.03
N ALA A 196 -9.55 12.74 28.05
CA ALA A 196 -8.62 11.77 28.60
C ALA A 196 -8.94 11.50 30.09
N GLY A 197 -9.06 10.22 30.46
CA GLY A 197 -9.37 9.80 31.83
C GLY A 197 -10.85 9.88 32.24
N ALA A 198 -11.76 10.32 31.37
CA ALA A 198 -13.19 10.27 31.64
C ALA A 198 -13.71 8.81 31.62
N ALA A 199 -14.74 8.55 32.44
CA ALA A 199 -15.47 7.28 32.40
C ALA A 199 -16.02 6.99 31.00
N GLU A 200 -16.23 5.72 30.72
CA GLU A 200 -16.87 5.29 29.48
C GLU A 200 -18.30 5.83 29.38
N ASP A 201 -18.62 6.38 28.20
CA ASP A 201 -19.91 7.02 27.91
C ASP A 201 -20.51 6.33 26.68
N GLU A 202 -21.49 5.45 26.92
CA GLU A 202 -22.21 4.68 25.90
C GLU A 202 -22.92 5.59 24.89
N SER A 203 -23.24 6.84 25.23
CA SER A 203 -23.89 7.76 24.29
C SER A 203 -23.01 8.11 23.08
N ARG A 204 -21.70 7.82 23.18
CA ARG A 204 -20.71 8.05 22.12
C ARG A 204 -20.38 6.80 21.32
N TRP A 205 -20.87 5.62 21.75
CA TRP A 205 -20.65 4.37 21.01
C TRP A 205 -21.23 4.52 19.62
N PHE A 206 -20.37 4.38 18.61
CA PHE A 206 -20.71 4.56 17.21
C PHE A 206 -19.67 3.84 16.38
N ARG A 207 -20.11 2.80 15.68
CA ARG A 207 -19.31 1.91 14.86
C ARG A 207 -20.00 1.75 13.52
N PRO A 208 -19.89 2.76 12.64
CA PRO A 208 -20.50 2.69 11.33
C PRO A 208 -19.85 1.54 10.55
N SER A 209 -20.67 0.60 10.13
CA SER A 209 -20.26 -0.60 9.40
C SER A 209 -20.57 -0.46 7.91
N ASP A 210 -21.69 0.19 7.58
CA ASP A 210 -22.14 0.35 6.20
C ASP A 210 -23.00 1.62 6.03
N VAL A 211 -23.08 2.14 4.80
CA VAL A 211 -23.85 3.32 4.42
C VAL A 211 -24.57 3.09 3.08
N ALA A 212 -25.86 3.43 3.01
CA ALA A 212 -26.67 3.27 1.81
C ALA A 212 -27.57 4.48 1.55
N ILE A 213 -28.02 4.65 0.30
CA ILE A 213 -28.98 5.69 -0.08
C ILE A 213 -30.36 5.08 -0.26
N GLY A 214 -31.33 5.58 0.50
CA GLY A 214 -32.72 5.16 0.41
C GLY A 214 -33.43 5.74 -0.82
N THR A 215 -34.54 5.11 -1.22
CA THR A 215 -35.38 5.59 -2.33
C THR A 215 -36.05 6.93 -2.06
N ASP A 216 -36.16 7.32 -0.79
CA ASP A 216 -36.60 8.63 -0.33
C ASP A 216 -35.49 9.70 -0.40
N GLY A 217 -34.28 9.33 -0.81
CA GLY A 217 -33.11 10.20 -0.93
C GLY A 217 -32.33 10.42 0.36
N ALA A 218 -32.78 9.84 1.48
CA ALA A 218 -32.06 9.91 2.75
C ALA A 218 -30.85 8.96 2.75
N VAL A 219 -29.86 9.27 3.57
CA VAL A 219 -28.71 8.38 3.80
C VAL A 219 -29.02 7.52 5.02
N TYR A 220 -28.74 6.23 4.92
CA TYR A 220 -28.91 5.25 5.98
C TYR A 220 -27.54 4.74 6.40
N VAL A 221 -27.22 4.79 7.69
CA VAL A 221 -25.97 4.26 8.24
C VAL A 221 -26.29 3.11 9.18
N ALA A 222 -25.69 1.95 8.92
CA ALA A 222 -25.73 0.80 9.80
C ALA A 222 -24.62 0.90 10.84
N ASP A 223 -24.99 0.97 12.10
CA ASP A 223 -24.09 1.20 13.22
C ASP A 223 -24.17 0.06 14.23
N TRP A 224 -23.04 -0.58 14.49
CA TRP A 224 -22.92 -1.70 15.42
C TRP A 224 -23.00 -1.28 16.89
N PHE A 225 -23.06 0.03 17.20
CA PHE A 225 -23.16 0.54 18.58
C PHE A 225 -22.05 0.00 19.51
N ASP A 226 -20.80 0.10 19.08
CA ASP A 226 -19.62 -0.29 19.89
C ASP A 226 -18.54 0.81 19.78
N PRO A 227 -17.70 1.03 20.80
CA PRO A 227 -16.60 1.97 20.70
C PRO A 227 -15.38 1.41 19.97
N ILE A 228 -15.21 0.07 19.91
CA ILE A 228 -14.00 -0.61 19.42
C ILE A 228 -14.35 -1.60 18.29
N VAL A 229 -13.34 -2.00 17.50
CA VAL A 229 -13.47 -3.06 16.50
C VAL A 229 -13.71 -4.39 17.20
N GLY A 230 -14.84 -5.06 16.91
CA GLY A 230 -15.30 -6.25 17.64
C GLY A 230 -14.37 -7.47 17.65
N GLY A 231 -13.38 -7.55 16.74
CA GLY A 231 -12.36 -8.61 16.76
C GLY A 231 -11.27 -8.45 17.84
N HIS A 232 -11.15 -7.26 18.43
CA HIS A 232 -10.05 -6.94 19.35
C HIS A 232 -10.50 -6.73 20.80
N ASP A 233 -11.69 -6.13 21.02
CA ASP A 233 -12.25 -5.90 22.36
C ASP A 233 -13.73 -5.45 22.29
N MET A 234 -14.63 -6.30 21.78
CA MET A 234 -16.07 -5.95 21.71
C MET A 234 -16.62 -5.61 23.10
N ARG A 235 -17.12 -4.39 23.29
CA ARG A 235 -17.63 -3.90 24.58
C ARG A 235 -19.12 -4.06 24.72
N ASP A 236 -19.86 -3.97 23.62
CA ASP A 236 -21.28 -4.28 23.64
C ASP A 236 -21.50 -5.79 23.74
N LYS A 237 -21.71 -6.27 24.96
CA LYS A 237 -22.03 -7.68 25.23
C LYS A 237 -23.48 -8.05 24.91
N LYS A 238 -24.35 -7.07 24.62
CA LYS A 238 -25.78 -7.31 24.32
C LYS A 238 -26.01 -7.56 22.83
N GLY A 239 -25.10 -7.11 21.96
CA GLY A 239 -25.25 -7.20 20.51
C GLY A 239 -26.31 -6.24 19.97
N GLY A 240 -26.32 -5.01 20.48
CA GLY A 240 -27.14 -3.91 19.98
C GLY A 240 -26.69 -3.44 18.60
N GLY A 241 -27.52 -2.57 18.01
CA GLY A 241 -27.26 -1.97 16.71
C GLY A 241 -28.30 -0.90 16.39
N ARG A 242 -27.94 0.03 15.51
CA ARG A 242 -28.78 1.16 15.10
C ARG A 242 -28.75 1.31 13.58
N ILE A 243 -29.91 1.66 13.01
CA ILE A 243 -29.98 2.20 11.65
C ILE A 243 -30.29 3.69 11.78
N LEU A 244 -29.32 4.52 11.39
CA LEU A 244 -29.47 5.97 11.41
C LEU A 244 -29.99 6.44 10.06
N ARG A 245 -31.17 7.09 10.02
CA ARG A 245 -31.66 7.80 8.84
C ARG A 245 -31.25 9.27 8.91
N ILE A 246 -30.45 9.72 7.96
CA ILE A 246 -29.91 11.07 7.85
C ILE A 246 -30.67 11.82 6.75
N ALA A 247 -31.33 12.90 7.15
CA ALA A 247 -32.09 13.78 6.28
C ALA A 247 -32.14 15.20 6.87
N PRO A 248 -32.51 16.22 6.08
CA PRO A 248 -32.72 17.57 6.60
C PRO A 248 -33.69 17.58 7.79
N LYS A 249 -33.47 18.49 8.73
CA LYS A 249 -34.32 18.60 9.92
C LYS A 249 -35.78 18.85 9.52
N GLY A 250 -36.69 18.02 10.03
CA GLY A 250 -38.12 18.12 9.71
C GLY A 250 -38.52 17.40 8.42
N ASP A 251 -37.59 16.74 7.73
CA ASP A 251 -37.90 15.94 6.54
C ASP A 251 -38.98 14.87 6.83
N ARG A 252 -39.91 14.76 5.89
CA ARG A 252 -41.02 13.79 5.89
C ARG A 252 -41.17 13.11 4.54
N THR A 253 -40.15 13.20 3.68
CA THR A 253 -40.15 12.58 2.35
C THR A 253 -40.36 11.08 2.50
N LYS A 254 -41.27 10.53 1.70
CA LYS A 254 -41.59 9.10 1.71
C LYS A 254 -41.03 8.45 0.45
N PRO A 255 -40.68 7.16 0.50
CA PRO A 255 -40.38 6.39 -0.70
C PRO A 255 -41.46 6.59 -1.78
N PRO A 256 -41.08 6.93 -3.02
CA PRO A 256 -42.05 7.07 -4.10
C PRO A 256 -42.70 5.72 -4.44
N LYS A 257 -43.96 5.75 -4.88
CA LYS A 257 -44.61 4.57 -5.47
C LYS A 257 -44.28 4.53 -6.96
N ILE A 258 -43.42 3.60 -7.36
CA ILE A 258 -42.96 3.51 -8.75
C ILE A 258 -43.58 2.28 -9.42
N ASP A 259 -44.28 2.51 -10.54
CA ASP A 259 -44.80 1.44 -11.39
C ASP A 259 -43.79 1.06 -12.48
N LEU A 260 -43.05 -0.03 -12.25
CA LEU A 260 -42.05 -0.51 -13.21
C LEU A 260 -42.63 -1.15 -14.48
N THR A 261 -43.96 -1.23 -14.62
CA THR A 261 -44.62 -1.79 -15.81
C THR A 261 -44.87 -0.75 -16.91
N SER A 262 -44.96 0.54 -16.56
CA SER A 262 -45.09 1.66 -17.49
C SER A 262 -43.73 2.23 -17.92
N LEU A 263 -43.69 2.97 -19.03
CA LEU A 263 -42.49 3.70 -19.47
C LEU A 263 -42.15 4.81 -18.47
N ASP A 264 -43.14 5.61 -18.08
CA ASP A 264 -42.97 6.72 -17.12
C ASP A 264 -42.44 6.24 -15.77
N GLY A 265 -42.98 5.14 -15.23
CA GLY A 265 -42.47 4.61 -13.97
C GLY A 265 -41.07 3.99 -14.10
N GLN A 266 -40.69 3.46 -15.26
CA GLN A 266 -39.30 3.05 -15.51
C GLN A 266 -38.34 4.24 -15.57
N ILE A 267 -38.76 5.36 -16.18
CA ILE A 267 -37.99 6.61 -16.20
C ILE A 267 -37.86 7.20 -14.79
N GLU A 268 -38.94 7.19 -14.01
CA GLU A 268 -38.93 7.66 -12.64
C GLU A 268 -38.00 6.82 -11.75
N ALA A 269 -38.01 5.49 -11.91
CA ALA A 269 -37.05 4.62 -11.23
C ALA A 269 -35.60 4.84 -11.68
N LEU A 270 -35.35 5.22 -12.93
CA LEU A 270 -34.00 5.57 -13.40
C LEU A 270 -33.45 6.81 -12.68
N ASN A 271 -34.33 7.70 -12.21
CA ASN A 271 -33.99 8.89 -11.43
C ASN A 271 -33.74 8.58 -9.96
N SER A 272 -34.08 7.37 -9.50
CA SER A 272 -33.95 7.00 -8.10
C SER A 272 -32.51 7.18 -7.61
N PRO A 273 -32.30 7.76 -6.41
CA PRO A 273 -30.99 7.84 -5.81
C PRO A 273 -30.52 6.48 -5.27
N ALA A 274 -31.43 5.51 -5.12
CA ALA A 274 -31.10 4.16 -4.68
C ALA A 274 -30.59 3.31 -5.85
N VAL A 275 -29.38 2.76 -5.69
CA VAL A 275 -28.65 2.03 -6.75
C VAL A 275 -29.42 0.80 -7.25
N ASN A 276 -30.06 0.07 -6.35
CA ASN A 276 -30.85 -1.12 -6.67
C ASN A 276 -32.09 -0.77 -7.52
N ILE A 277 -32.77 0.35 -7.25
CA ILE A 277 -33.96 0.75 -8.01
C ILE A 277 -33.59 1.22 -9.42
N ARG A 278 -32.58 2.07 -9.55
CA ARG A 278 -32.12 2.52 -10.87
C ARG A 278 -31.57 1.36 -11.72
N HIS A 279 -30.94 0.36 -11.10
CA HIS A 279 -30.49 -0.85 -11.81
C HIS A 279 -31.66 -1.64 -12.40
N VAL A 280 -32.72 -1.88 -11.60
CA VAL A 280 -33.93 -2.55 -12.09
C VAL A 280 -34.60 -1.76 -13.21
N ALA A 281 -34.65 -0.43 -13.10
CA ALA A 281 -35.16 0.45 -14.16
C ALA A 281 -34.33 0.33 -15.45
N ALA A 282 -33.00 0.46 -15.37
CA ALA A 282 -32.12 0.37 -16.51
C ALA A 282 -32.28 -0.96 -17.26
N SER A 283 -32.31 -2.09 -16.54
CA SER A 283 -32.51 -3.41 -17.15
C SER A 283 -33.87 -3.55 -17.86
N LYS A 284 -34.95 -2.99 -17.28
CA LYS A 284 -36.27 -2.97 -17.92
C LYS A 284 -36.34 -2.05 -19.14
N LEU A 285 -35.71 -0.88 -19.06
CA LEU A 285 -35.63 0.07 -20.18
C LEU A 285 -34.83 -0.51 -21.34
N VAL A 286 -33.69 -1.16 -21.07
CA VAL A 286 -32.92 -1.88 -22.10
C VAL A 286 -33.79 -2.92 -22.78
N ALA A 287 -34.46 -3.79 -22.01
CA ALA A 287 -35.35 -4.81 -22.56
C ALA A 287 -36.50 -4.22 -23.38
N ARG A 288 -37.04 -3.06 -22.99
CA ARG A 288 -38.10 -2.36 -23.73
C ARG A 288 -37.58 -1.72 -25.03
N ALA A 289 -36.39 -1.10 -24.98
CA ALA A 289 -35.76 -0.37 -26.07
C ALA A 289 -35.18 -1.27 -27.18
N THR A 290 -34.98 -2.57 -26.92
CA THR A 290 -34.61 -3.54 -27.97
C THR A 290 -35.67 -3.64 -29.08
N LYS A 291 -36.92 -3.23 -28.80
CA LYS A 291 -37.96 -3.06 -29.82
C LYS A 291 -37.97 -1.60 -30.26
N PRO A 292 -37.73 -1.29 -31.55
CA PRO A 292 -37.71 0.09 -32.03
C PRO A 292 -39.02 0.82 -31.69
N SER A 293 -38.92 1.86 -30.86
CA SER A 293 -40.02 2.78 -30.54
C SER A 293 -39.49 4.21 -30.61
N PRO A 294 -40.03 5.05 -31.52
CA PRO A 294 -39.65 6.46 -31.62
C PRO A 294 -39.80 7.21 -30.29
N GLU A 295 -40.85 6.89 -29.52
CA GLU A 295 -41.14 7.51 -28.22
C GLU A 295 -40.05 7.22 -27.17
N ILE A 296 -39.60 5.97 -27.09
CA ILE A 296 -38.54 5.56 -26.15
C ILE A 296 -37.22 6.19 -26.55
N LEU A 297 -36.88 6.15 -27.84
CA LEU A 297 -35.67 6.76 -28.37
C LEU A 297 -35.63 8.27 -28.12
N GLU A 298 -36.72 8.98 -28.42
CA GLU A 298 -36.81 10.41 -28.20
C GLU A 298 -36.70 10.77 -26.72
N THR A 299 -37.30 9.95 -25.86
CA THR A 299 -37.20 10.14 -24.42
C THR A 299 -35.77 9.92 -23.92
N LEU A 300 -35.10 8.85 -24.33
CA LEU A 300 -33.70 8.59 -23.95
C LEU A 300 -32.75 9.67 -24.47
N LYS A 301 -32.95 10.13 -25.71
CA LYS A 301 -32.19 11.26 -26.29
C LYS A 301 -32.37 12.51 -25.46
N ARG A 302 -33.60 12.91 -25.16
CA ARG A 302 -33.89 14.07 -24.30
C ARG A 302 -33.22 13.95 -22.94
N LEU A 303 -33.30 12.77 -22.31
CA LEU A 303 -32.69 12.53 -20.99
C LEU A 303 -31.17 12.59 -21.02
N SER A 304 -30.52 12.22 -22.13
CA SER A 304 -29.06 12.17 -22.25
C SER A 304 -28.38 13.52 -22.40
N VAL A 305 -29.14 14.57 -22.74
CA VAL A 305 -28.63 15.93 -22.92
C VAL A 305 -29.10 16.88 -21.82
N GLU A 306 -29.71 16.37 -20.75
CA GLU A 306 -30.25 17.18 -19.66
C GLU A 306 -29.17 17.54 -18.62
N LEU A 307 -28.29 18.46 -19.02
CA LEU A 307 -27.07 18.85 -18.31
C LEU A 307 -27.29 19.95 -17.28
N ASN A 308 -28.08 19.68 -16.25
CA ASN A 308 -28.14 20.58 -15.09
C ASN A 308 -27.14 20.14 -14.01
N TRP A 309 -25.92 20.69 -14.09
CA TRP A 309 -24.77 20.41 -13.20
C TRP A 309 -24.98 20.79 -11.74
N LEU A 310 -25.92 21.70 -11.46
CA LEU A 310 -26.28 22.12 -10.09
C LEU A 310 -27.30 21.18 -9.44
N ASN A 311 -27.71 20.10 -10.13
CA ASN A 311 -28.73 19.14 -9.73
C ASN A 311 -28.33 17.71 -10.14
N VAL A 312 -29.14 16.71 -9.73
CA VAL A 312 -28.98 15.28 -10.06
C VAL A 312 -29.08 14.94 -11.58
N GLY A 313 -29.35 15.93 -12.44
CA GLY A 313 -29.67 15.73 -13.86
C GLY A 313 -28.53 15.14 -14.70
N VAL A 314 -27.27 15.46 -14.35
CA VAL A 314 -26.11 14.91 -15.07
C VAL A 314 -25.95 13.40 -14.86
N TYR A 315 -26.21 12.90 -13.66
CA TYR A 315 -26.16 11.46 -13.35
C TYR A 315 -27.26 10.70 -14.09
N ARG A 316 -28.45 11.31 -14.20
CA ARG A 316 -29.53 10.76 -15.03
C ARG A 316 -29.13 10.71 -16.50
N SER A 317 -28.47 11.74 -17.02
CA SER A 317 -27.97 11.76 -18.40
C SER A 317 -27.00 10.61 -18.65
N ALA A 318 -26.03 10.40 -17.75
CA ALA A 318 -25.10 9.28 -17.80
C ALA A 318 -25.82 7.91 -17.77
N ARG A 319 -26.82 7.72 -16.90
CA ARG A 319 -27.65 6.51 -16.84
C ARG A 319 -28.40 6.26 -18.16
N ALA A 320 -28.95 7.31 -18.77
CA ALA A 320 -29.65 7.19 -20.06
C ALA A 320 -28.69 6.79 -21.19
N MET A 321 -27.45 7.28 -21.19
CA MET A 321 -26.42 6.88 -22.16
C MET A 321 -26.08 5.38 -22.05
N TRP A 322 -25.96 4.84 -20.83
CA TRP A 322 -25.78 3.39 -20.64
C TRP A 322 -26.97 2.58 -21.17
N VAL A 323 -28.21 3.05 -20.98
CA VAL A 323 -29.40 2.39 -21.52
C VAL A 323 -29.39 2.42 -23.05
N MET A 324 -29.03 3.54 -23.67
CA MET A 324 -28.93 3.65 -25.13
C MET A 324 -27.88 2.69 -25.70
N ALA A 325 -26.67 2.66 -25.13
CA ALA A 325 -25.63 1.73 -25.56
C ALA A 325 -26.08 0.27 -25.43
N ARG A 326 -26.52 -0.15 -24.23
CA ARG A 326 -26.89 -1.55 -23.95
C ARG A 326 -28.11 -2.05 -24.72
N SER A 327 -28.99 -1.16 -25.16
CA SER A 327 -30.12 -1.55 -26.01
C SER A 327 -29.79 -1.57 -27.50
N GLY A 328 -28.62 -1.05 -27.89
CA GLY A 328 -28.27 -0.73 -29.29
C GLY A 328 -29.10 0.43 -29.87
N ALA A 329 -30.06 0.95 -29.11
CA ALA A 329 -30.97 2.00 -29.53
C ALA A 329 -30.35 3.36 -29.16
N GLY A 330 -29.93 4.14 -30.16
CA GLY A 330 -29.34 5.47 -29.93
C GLY A 330 -27.82 5.54 -30.05
N LEU A 331 -27.14 4.53 -30.63
CA LEU A 331 -25.69 4.57 -30.89
C LEU A 331 -25.28 5.82 -31.69
N GLN A 332 -26.01 6.18 -32.75
CA GLN A 332 -25.77 7.42 -33.51
C GLN A 332 -25.88 8.69 -32.66
N SER A 333 -26.74 8.69 -31.64
CA SER A 333 -26.84 9.82 -30.72
C SER A 333 -25.65 9.87 -29.77
N LEU A 334 -25.14 8.71 -29.32
CA LEU A 334 -23.90 8.65 -28.56
C LEU A 334 -22.70 9.09 -29.40
N GLU A 335 -22.62 8.71 -30.68
CA GLU A 335 -21.60 9.22 -31.60
C GLU A 335 -21.67 10.73 -31.73
N HIS A 336 -22.87 11.29 -31.90
CA HIS A 336 -23.03 12.74 -31.95
C HIS A 336 -22.61 13.42 -30.64
N ILE A 337 -22.92 12.83 -29.48
CA ILE A 337 -22.50 13.34 -28.17
C ILE A 337 -20.98 13.22 -27.99
N LEU A 338 -20.37 12.15 -28.49
CA LEU A 338 -18.91 11.99 -28.53
C LEU A 338 -18.27 13.11 -29.34
N GLU A 339 -18.94 13.58 -30.40
CA GLU A 339 -18.42 14.66 -31.23
C GLU A 339 -18.65 16.07 -30.63
N GLU A 340 -19.88 16.38 -30.27
CA GLU A 340 -20.30 17.75 -29.96
C GLU A 340 -20.49 18.02 -28.45
N GLY A 341 -20.47 16.98 -27.62
CA GLY A 341 -20.68 17.09 -26.18
C GLY A 341 -19.56 17.84 -25.47
N ASP A 342 -19.81 18.24 -24.22
CA ASP A 342 -18.75 18.69 -23.31
C ASP A 342 -17.83 17.54 -22.87
N SER A 343 -16.71 17.85 -22.23
CA SER A 343 -15.70 16.84 -21.90
C SER A 343 -16.23 15.65 -21.09
N LYS A 344 -17.20 15.85 -20.21
CA LYS A 344 -17.72 14.76 -19.36
C LYS A 344 -18.76 13.93 -20.11
N THR A 345 -19.59 14.56 -20.93
CA THR A 345 -20.52 13.83 -21.80
C THR A 345 -19.82 13.07 -22.91
N ARG A 346 -18.72 13.61 -23.46
CA ARG A 346 -17.83 12.87 -24.39
C ARG A 346 -17.20 11.66 -23.73
N LEU A 347 -16.65 11.83 -22.52
CA LEU A 347 -16.13 10.72 -21.72
C LEU A 347 -17.17 9.61 -21.55
N MET A 348 -18.40 9.99 -21.21
CA MET A 348 -19.51 9.04 -21.04
C MET A 348 -19.93 8.36 -22.33
N ALA A 349 -20.07 9.12 -23.41
CA ALA A 349 -20.41 8.57 -24.72
C ALA A 349 -19.34 7.56 -25.16
N PHE A 350 -18.05 7.89 -24.98
CA PHE A 350 -16.96 6.98 -25.30
C PHE A 350 -17.02 5.69 -24.48
N ARG A 351 -17.18 5.79 -23.14
CA ARG A 351 -17.34 4.61 -22.26
C ARG A 351 -18.55 3.76 -22.64
N ALA A 352 -19.69 4.40 -22.92
CA ALA A 352 -20.92 3.73 -23.31
C ALA A 352 -20.75 3.00 -24.65
N LEU A 353 -20.21 3.65 -25.68
CA LEU A 353 -19.90 3.06 -26.99
C LEU A 353 -18.92 1.89 -26.84
N ARG A 354 -17.79 2.08 -26.15
CA ARG A 354 -16.78 1.04 -25.89
C ARG A 354 -17.35 -0.24 -25.26
N SER A 355 -18.42 -0.12 -24.47
CA SER A 355 -19.03 -1.27 -23.80
C SER A 355 -19.82 -2.21 -24.71
N VAL A 356 -20.16 -1.78 -25.94
CA VAL A 356 -21.05 -2.51 -26.85
C VAL A 356 -20.62 -2.50 -28.32
N ASP A 357 -19.83 -1.52 -28.75
CA ASP A 357 -19.50 -1.29 -30.15
C ASP A 357 -18.12 -1.88 -30.53
N PRO A 358 -18.04 -2.77 -31.52
CA PRO A 358 -16.77 -3.30 -32.01
C PRO A 358 -15.88 -2.23 -32.67
N ASN A 359 -16.40 -1.08 -33.10
CA ASN A 359 -15.66 -0.02 -33.81
C ASN A 359 -14.90 0.95 -32.87
N VAL A 360 -14.44 0.47 -31.71
CA VAL A 360 -13.78 1.29 -30.69
C VAL A 360 -12.59 2.10 -31.24
N LEU A 361 -11.87 1.57 -32.23
CA LEU A 361 -10.74 2.26 -32.87
C LEU A 361 -11.14 3.49 -33.67
N GLU A 362 -12.30 3.47 -34.31
CA GLU A 362 -12.81 4.62 -35.04
C GLU A 362 -13.16 5.75 -34.07
N HIS A 363 -13.89 5.43 -32.99
CA HIS A 363 -14.23 6.37 -31.93
C HIS A 363 -12.98 6.94 -31.25
N ALA A 364 -11.98 6.08 -30.99
CA ALA A 364 -10.69 6.49 -30.45
C ALA A 364 -9.96 7.47 -31.39
N ALA A 365 -9.91 7.18 -32.69
CA ALA A 365 -9.23 8.02 -33.67
C ALA A 365 -9.84 9.42 -33.78
N ARG A 366 -11.17 9.55 -33.67
CA ARG A 366 -11.87 10.84 -33.70
C ARG A 366 -11.57 11.72 -32.48
N ARG A 367 -11.25 11.11 -31.33
CA ARG A 367 -11.09 11.81 -30.05
C ARG A 367 -9.71 11.67 -29.40
N VAL A 368 -8.72 11.14 -30.11
CA VAL A 368 -7.36 10.96 -29.59
C VAL A 368 -6.72 12.28 -29.12
N TYR A 369 -7.10 13.41 -29.74
CA TYR A 369 -6.67 14.77 -29.36
C TYR A 369 -7.68 15.53 -28.49
N ASP A 370 -8.55 14.81 -27.75
CA ASP A 370 -9.52 15.46 -26.86
C ASP A 370 -8.81 16.37 -25.85
N THR A 371 -9.39 17.54 -25.58
CA THR A 371 -8.81 18.51 -24.65
C THR A 371 -8.82 18.00 -23.20
N ASN A 372 -9.71 17.07 -22.85
CA ASN A 372 -9.77 16.47 -21.51
C ASN A 372 -8.91 15.19 -21.44
N ALA A 373 -7.94 15.19 -20.53
CA ALA A 373 -7.04 14.07 -20.29
C ALA A 373 -7.75 12.78 -19.86
N ALA A 374 -8.90 12.86 -19.19
CA ALA A 374 -9.72 11.70 -18.84
C ALA A 374 -10.31 10.99 -20.08
N VAL A 375 -10.68 11.73 -21.13
CA VAL A 375 -11.14 11.13 -22.41
C VAL A 375 -9.97 10.40 -23.07
N ARG A 376 -8.82 11.07 -23.17
CA ARG A 376 -7.60 10.46 -23.72
C ARG A 376 -7.15 9.22 -22.94
N ARG A 377 -7.31 9.23 -21.62
CA ARG A 377 -7.08 8.06 -20.75
C ARG A 377 -8.00 6.88 -21.10
N GLU A 378 -9.30 7.09 -21.26
CA GLU A 378 -10.21 6.01 -21.67
C GLU A 378 -9.85 5.45 -23.05
N ILE A 379 -9.39 6.31 -23.95
CA ILE A 379 -8.87 5.88 -25.25
C ILE A 379 -7.63 5.00 -25.05
N ALA A 380 -6.66 5.41 -24.22
CA ALA A 380 -5.49 4.59 -23.91
C ALA A 380 -5.87 3.20 -23.35
N ILE A 381 -6.78 3.15 -22.38
CA ILE A 381 -7.29 1.89 -21.80
C ILE A 381 -7.93 1.01 -22.87
N ALA A 382 -8.70 1.60 -23.79
CA ALA A 382 -9.34 0.87 -24.89
C ALA A 382 -8.35 0.19 -25.85
N LEU A 383 -7.12 0.72 -25.96
CA LEU A 383 -6.09 0.18 -26.84
C LEU A 383 -5.29 -0.98 -26.23
N ARG A 384 -5.49 -1.30 -24.93
CA ARG A 384 -4.73 -2.34 -24.21
C ARG A 384 -4.68 -3.66 -24.97
N ASP A 385 -5.84 -4.14 -25.41
CA ASP A 385 -6.00 -5.45 -26.06
C ASP A 385 -6.04 -5.37 -27.60
N VAL A 386 -5.72 -4.21 -28.19
CA VAL A 386 -5.61 -4.02 -29.65
C VAL A 386 -4.19 -4.32 -30.12
N PRO A 387 -3.96 -5.08 -31.22
CA PRO A 387 -2.63 -5.32 -31.78
C PRO A 387 -1.86 -4.03 -32.08
N PHE A 388 -0.54 -4.05 -31.89
CA PHE A 388 0.31 -2.87 -32.07
C PHE A 388 0.17 -2.26 -33.47
N GLU A 389 0.15 -3.09 -34.50
CA GLU A 389 0.07 -2.68 -35.90
C GLU A 389 -1.24 -1.95 -36.25
N GLU A 390 -2.27 -2.06 -35.41
CA GLU A 390 -3.56 -1.39 -35.58
C GLU A 390 -3.68 -0.12 -34.73
N CYS A 391 -2.81 0.07 -33.72
CA CYS A 391 -2.93 1.16 -32.75
C CYS A 391 -1.65 2.02 -32.57
N ASP A 392 -0.55 1.71 -33.23
CA ASP A 392 0.74 2.42 -33.15
C ASP A 392 0.59 3.94 -33.36
N ALA A 393 -0.16 4.34 -34.39
CA ALA A 393 -0.42 5.74 -34.70
C ALA A 393 -1.24 6.43 -33.60
N LEU A 394 -2.15 5.73 -32.93
CA LEU A 394 -2.92 6.29 -31.81
C LEU A 394 -2.07 6.37 -30.54
N LEU A 395 -1.24 5.36 -30.26
CA LEU A 395 -0.31 5.35 -29.15
C LEU A 395 0.67 6.53 -29.24
N LEU A 396 1.26 6.78 -30.41
CA LEU A 396 2.16 7.92 -30.61
C LEU A 396 1.45 9.25 -30.31
N LYS A 397 0.23 9.45 -30.81
CA LYS A 397 -0.56 10.67 -30.55
C LYS A 397 -0.90 10.85 -29.07
N LEU A 398 -1.17 9.76 -28.35
CA LEU A 398 -1.40 9.82 -26.91
C LEU A 398 -0.11 10.18 -26.15
N ALA A 399 1.03 9.63 -26.57
CA ALA A 399 2.34 9.93 -25.98
C ALA A 399 2.75 11.40 -26.15
N GLU A 400 2.51 11.99 -27.33
CA GLU A 400 2.76 13.41 -27.63
C GLU A 400 2.00 14.37 -26.69
N GLN A 401 0.89 13.91 -26.11
CA GLN A 401 0.01 14.70 -25.26
C GLN A 401 0.22 14.45 -23.76
N TYR A 402 1.20 13.61 -23.39
CA TYR A 402 1.61 13.47 -22.00
C TYR A 402 2.45 14.67 -21.56
N ASP A 403 2.04 15.31 -20.47
CA ASP A 403 2.64 16.54 -19.95
C ASP A 403 3.95 16.32 -19.17
N GLY A 404 4.37 15.06 -18.99
CA GLY A 404 5.54 14.71 -18.18
C GLY A 404 5.29 14.61 -16.68
N GLN A 405 4.06 14.85 -16.21
CA GLN A 405 3.75 15.01 -14.78
C GLN A 405 2.55 14.16 -14.32
N ASP A 406 1.49 14.05 -15.11
CA ASP A 406 0.27 13.33 -14.75
C ASP A 406 0.50 11.80 -14.66
N ARG A 407 0.67 11.31 -13.43
CA ARG A 407 0.87 9.88 -13.17
C ARG A 407 -0.33 9.04 -13.63
N PHE A 408 -1.58 9.49 -13.50
CA PHE A 408 -2.72 8.69 -13.97
C PHE A 408 -2.71 8.53 -15.50
N TYR A 409 -2.33 9.59 -16.22
CA TYR A 409 -2.17 9.52 -17.68
C TYR A 409 -1.03 8.59 -18.06
N LEU A 410 0.12 8.71 -17.39
CA LEU A 410 1.29 7.87 -17.63
C LEU A 410 0.98 6.40 -17.43
N GLU A 411 0.28 6.05 -16.35
CA GLU A 411 -0.09 4.66 -16.06
C GLU A 411 -1.11 4.12 -17.07
N ALA A 412 -2.08 4.93 -17.52
CA ALA A 412 -3.03 4.55 -18.56
C ALA A 412 -2.34 4.30 -19.92
N PHE A 413 -1.35 5.13 -20.27
CA PHE A 413 -0.51 4.91 -21.44
C PHE A 413 0.29 3.61 -21.31
N GLY A 414 0.85 3.34 -20.14
CA GLY A 414 1.54 2.08 -19.85
C GLY A 414 0.62 0.85 -19.95
N ILE A 415 -0.64 0.97 -19.53
CA ILE A 415 -1.67 -0.07 -19.75
C ILE A 415 -1.93 -0.27 -21.25
N ALA A 416 -2.05 0.81 -22.03
CA ALA A 416 -2.23 0.72 -23.48
C ALA A 416 -1.08 -0.03 -24.19
N CYS A 417 0.14 0.13 -23.66
CA CYS A 417 1.37 -0.43 -24.20
C CYS A 417 1.73 -1.81 -23.64
N GLU A 418 0.89 -2.42 -22.80
CA GLU A 418 1.16 -3.76 -22.24
C GLU A 418 1.46 -4.76 -23.38
N LYS A 419 2.63 -5.41 -23.32
CA LYS A 419 3.16 -6.35 -24.35
C LYS A 419 3.53 -5.68 -25.69
N LYS A 420 3.65 -4.35 -25.73
CA LYS A 420 4.00 -3.55 -26.92
C LYS A 420 5.23 -2.67 -26.66
N GLU A 421 5.84 -2.76 -25.49
CA GLU A 421 6.88 -1.86 -24.97
C GLU A 421 8.08 -1.79 -25.93
N SER A 422 8.63 -2.95 -26.32
CA SER A 422 9.76 -3.04 -27.28
C SER A 422 9.40 -2.53 -28.68
N LYS A 423 8.13 -2.54 -29.09
CA LYS A 423 7.70 -2.05 -30.41
C LYS A 423 7.47 -0.53 -30.41
N ILE A 424 6.87 0.01 -29.36
CA ILE A 424 6.54 1.44 -29.29
C ILE A 424 7.76 2.30 -28.92
N TYR A 425 8.69 1.80 -28.11
CA TYR A 425 9.81 2.60 -27.62
C TYR A 425 10.71 3.19 -28.72
N PRO A 426 11.12 2.45 -29.77
CA PRO A 426 11.89 3.03 -30.87
C PRO A 426 11.15 4.19 -31.58
N VAL A 427 9.82 4.08 -31.72
CA VAL A 427 8.98 5.14 -32.31
C VAL A 427 8.96 6.37 -31.40
N LEU A 428 8.82 6.18 -30.09
CA LEU A 428 8.87 7.28 -29.11
C LEU A 428 10.24 7.94 -29.08
N LEU A 429 11.31 7.16 -29.13
CA LEU A 429 12.68 7.69 -29.14
C LEU A 429 12.94 8.56 -30.37
N GLU A 430 12.52 8.10 -31.56
CA GLU A 430 12.65 8.85 -32.81
C GLU A 430 11.87 10.18 -32.76
N LYS A 431 10.65 10.16 -32.21
CA LYS A 431 9.75 11.32 -32.24
C LYS A 431 9.92 12.30 -31.07
N LEU A 432 10.24 11.80 -29.88
CA LEU A 432 10.22 12.57 -28.63
C LEU A 432 11.58 12.64 -27.94
N GLY A 433 12.46 11.66 -28.14
CA GLY A 433 13.71 11.55 -27.37
C GLY A 433 14.94 12.16 -28.03
N GLY A 434 15.08 12.06 -29.35
CA GLY A 434 16.31 12.48 -30.05
C GLY A 434 17.55 11.66 -29.61
N GLU A 435 18.74 12.13 -29.99
CA GLU A 435 19.98 11.34 -29.85
C GLU A 435 20.59 11.35 -28.43
N ASP A 436 20.40 12.42 -27.65
CA ASP A 436 21.06 12.59 -26.35
C ASP A 436 20.07 12.38 -25.19
N PRO A 437 20.13 11.25 -24.47
CA PRO A 437 19.20 10.96 -23.38
C PRO A 437 19.37 11.88 -22.17
N LEU A 438 20.45 12.66 -22.08
CA LEU A 438 20.61 13.69 -21.05
C LEU A 438 19.73 14.93 -21.30
N LYS A 439 19.20 15.09 -22.52
CA LYS A 439 18.36 16.22 -22.93
C LYS A 439 16.88 15.84 -23.12
N TRP A 440 16.50 14.61 -22.79
CA TRP A 440 15.11 14.17 -22.83
C TRP A 440 14.21 15.10 -21.99
N SER A 441 13.05 15.45 -22.55
CA SER A 441 11.99 16.12 -21.81
C SER A 441 11.39 15.20 -20.75
N ASP A 442 10.70 15.77 -19.76
CA ASP A 442 9.98 15.01 -18.73
C ASP A 442 8.98 14.02 -19.35
N THR A 443 8.36 14.38 -20.48
CA THR A 443 7.51 13.48 -21.28
C THR A 443 8.27 12.23 -21.69
N MET A 444 9.41 12.37 -22.37
CA MET A 444 10.16 11.19 -22.85
C MET A 444 10.73 10.38 -21.69
N VAL A 445 11.24 11.05 -20.64
CA VAL A 445 11.76 10.37 -19.44
C VAL A 445 10.66 9.55 -18.77
N GLY A 446 9.48 10.13 -18.55
CA GLY A 446 8.36 9.45 -17.92
C GLY A 446 7.87 8.26 -18.74
N LEU A 447 7.70 8.42 -20.06
CA LEU A 447 7.26 7.33 -20.94
C LEU A 447 8.28 6.18 -20.97
N ALA A 448 9.57 6.48 -21.15
CA ALA A 448 10.62 5.47 -21.13
C ALA A 448 10.73 4.78 -19.76
N TRP A 449 10.56 5.51 -18.66
CA TRP A 449 10.59 4.96 -17.31
C TRP A 449 9.40 4.03 -17.06
N ARG A 450 8.20 4.44 -17.49
CA ARG A 450 6.99 3.64 -17.32
C ARG A 450 7.03 2.35 -18.13
N LEU A 451 7.55 2.39 -19.35
CA LEU A 451 7.66 1.23 -20.23
C LEU A 451 8.87 0.35 -19.91
N HIS A 452 9.98 0.96 -19.46
CA HIS A 452 11.26 0.34 -19.12
C HIS A 452 11.69 -0.83 -20.04
N PRO A 453 11.62 -0.67 -21.38
CA PRO A 453 12.06 -1.72 -22.30
C PRO A 453 13.59 -1.85 -22.23
N VAL A 454 14.13 -3.04 -22.48
CA VAL A 454 15.58 -3.31 -22.44
C VAL A 454 16.34 -2.44 -23.44
N GLU A 455 15.71 -2.05 -24.55
CA GLU A 455 16.23 -1.13 -25.55
C GLU A 455 16.55 0.27 -24.98
N SER A 456 15.97 0.63 -23.83
CA SER A 456 16.25 1.89 -23.13
C SER A 456 17.41 1.82 -22.14
N LEU A 457 18.02 0.64 -21.95
CA LEU A 457 19.07 0.39 -20.97
C LEU A 457 20.25 1.35 -21.11
N GLU A 458 20.80 1.49 -22.32
CA GLU A 458 21.95 2.37 -22.57
C GLU A 458 21.64 3.84 -22.22
N ALA A 459 20.43 4.28 -22.53
CA ALA A 459 19.98 5.64 -22.23
C ALA A 459 19.85 5.88 -20.73
N PHE A 460 19.25 4.93 -19.99
CA PHE A 460 19.16 5.04 -18.54
C PHE A 460 20.51 4.87 -17.83
N ALA A 461 21.41 4.01 -18.33
CA ALA A 461 22.77 3.90 -17.83
C ALA A 461 23.52 5.25 -17.94
N LYS A 462 23.43 5.90 -19.12
CA LYS A 462 24.02 7.23 -19.34
C LYS A 462 23.42 8.29 -18.41
N ARG A 463 22.10 8.27 -18.17
CA ARG A 463 21.44 9.17 -17.23
C ARG A 463 21.86 8.92 -15.78
N ALA A 464 21.91 7.67 -15.34
CA ALA A 464 22.32 7.28 -13.99
C ALA A 464 23.75 7.73 -13.65
N ALA A 465 24.67 7.62 -14.62
CA ALA A 465 26.08 7.98 -14.44
C ALA A 465 26.38 9.50 -14.59
N SER A 466 25.44 10.31 -15.08
CA SER A 466 25.72 11.71 -15.41
C SER A 466 25.57 12.65 -14.21
N ALA A 467 26.68 13.22 -13.76
CA ALA A 467 26.70 14.28 -12.75
C ALA A 467 25.97 15.57 -13.18
N SER A 468 25.63 15.74 -14.46
CA SER A 468 24.86 16.89 -14.96
C SER A 468 23.38 16.84 -14.58
N LEU A 469 22.85 15.67 -14.20
CA LEU A 469 21.46 15.49 -13.80
C LEU A 469 21.31 15.59 -12.27
N SER A 470 20.11 15.89 -11.79
CA SER A 470 19.84 15.92 -10.35
C SER A 470 19.95 14.51 -9.73
N PRO A 471 20.23 14.40 -8.42
CA PRO A 471 20.22 13.10 -7.74
C PRO A 471 18.92 12.31 -7.99
N GLU A 472 17.77 12.97 -7.97
CA GLU A 472 16.45 12.35 -8.17
C GLU A 472 16.33 11.75 -9.59
N ALA A 473 16.80 12.47 -10.61
CA ALA A 473 16.81 11.98 -11.99
C ALA A 473 17.76 10.79 -12.17
N ARG A 474 18.90 10.78 -11.47
CA ARG A 474 19.83 9.63 -11.47
C ARG A 474 19.23 8.42 -10.76
N VAL A 475 18.57 8.62 -9.62
CA VAL A 475 17.87 7.55 -8.88
C VAL A 475 16.69 6.98 -9.67
N GLN A 476 15.94 7.84 -10.38
CA GLN A 476 14.89 7.41 -11.31
C GLN A 476 15.45 6.52 -12.43
N ALA A 477 16.62 6.87 -12.97
CA ALA A 477 17.30 6.06 -13.99
C ALA A 477 17.80 4.71 -13.46
N VAL A 478 18.42 4.69 -12.27
CA VAL A 478 18.80 3.44 -11.58
C VAL A 478 17.56 2.57 -11.36
N THR A 479 16.45 3.17 -10.92
CA THR A 479 15.18 2.45 -10.72
C THR A 479 14.68 1.85 -12.04
N ALA A 480 14.68 2.58 -13.15
CA ALA A 480 14.25 2.03 -14.45
C ALA A 480 15.05 0.78 -14.84
N ILE A 481 16.38 0.82 -14.67
CA ILE A 481 17.27 -0.34 -14.93
C ILE A 481 16.89 -1.52 -14.05
N ALA A 482 16.58 -1.29 -12.77
CA ALA A 482 16.21 -2.34 -11.82
C ALA A 482 14.89 -3.06 -12.15
N PHE A 483 14.04 -2.51 -13.02
CA PHE A 483 12.81 -3.16 -13.49
C PHE A 483 12.99 -3.88 -14.83
N MET A 484 14.17 -3.80 -15.44
CA MET A 484 14.52 -4.57 -16.65
C MET A 484 14.96 -5.97 -16.23
N ASN A 485 14.18 -6.99 -16.59
CA ASN A 485 14.53 -8.38 -16.32
C ASN A 485 15.46 -8.96 -17.40
N ASP A 486 16.67 -8.41 -17.50
CA ASP A 486 17.69 -8.76 -18.51
C ASP A 486 19.08 -8.83 -17.87
N GLU A 487 19.93 -9.78 -18.30
CA GLU A 487 21.30 -9.96 -17.77
C GLU A 487 22.12 -8.67 -17.92
N LYS A 488 22.00 -7.96 -19.05
CA LYS A 488 22.74 -6.71 -19.28
C LYS A 488 22.34 -5.62 -18.29
N ALA A 489 21.08 -5.60 -17.85
CA ALA A 489 20.64 -4.66 -16.82
C ALA A 489 21.31 -4.94 -15.47
N ALA A 490 21.50 -6.22 -15.13
CA ALA A 490 22.24 -6.62 -13.92
C ALA A 490 23.74 -6.29 -14.03
N GLU A 491 24.35 -6.46 -15.21
CA GLU A 491 25.74 -6.05 -15.47
C GLU A 491 25.92 -4.54 -15.26
N VAL A 492 25.08 -3.72 -15.89
CA VAL A 492 25.10 -2.25 -15.72
C VAL A 492 24.84 -1.86 -14.26
N MET A 493 23.91 -2.53 -13.57
CA MET A 493 23.66 -2.26 -12.16
C MET A 493 24.90 -2.56 -11.30
N ALA A 494 25.64 -3.62 -11.60
CA ALA A 494 26.90 -3.96 -10.92
C ALA A 494 27.95 -2.84 -11.11
N GLU A 495 28.05 -2.28 -12.31
CA GLU A 495 28.94 -1.15 -12.61
C GLU A 495 28.54 0.10 -11.83
N LEU A 496 27.24 0.44 -11.81
CA LEU A 496 26.72 1.57 -11.05
C LEU A 496 26.92 1.40 -9.55
N ALA A 497 26.88 0.17 -9.04
CA ALA A 497 27.19 -0.17 -7.65
C ALA A 497 28.68 -0.01 -7.30
N ALA A 498 29.55 0.22 -8.28
CA ALA A 498 30.95 0.61 -8.09
C ALA A 498 31.21 2.11 -8.30
N SER A 499 30.16 2.91 -8.53
CA SER A 499 30.28 4.35 -8.80
C SER A 499 30.93 5.14 -7.65
N GLU A 500 31.69 6.18 -7.99
CA GLU A 500 32.24 7.12 -7.02
C GLU A 500 31.14 8.00 -6.38
N ASP A 501 30.04 8.27 -7.11
CA ASP A 501 28.87 8.99 -6.59
C ASP A 501 28.15 8.11 -5.54
N SER A 502 28.08 8.60 -4.30
CA SER A 502 27.51 7.83 -3.19
C SER A 502 26.02 7.54 -3.35
N VAL A 503 25.25 8.47 -3.94
CA VAL A 503 23.80 8.29 -4.14
C VAL A 503 23.54 7.17 -5.13
N VAL A 504 24.24 7.19 -6.27
CA VAL A 504 24.11 6.15 -7.30
C VAL A 504 24.62 4.81 -6.76
N ARG A 505 25.79 4.80 -6.12
CA ARG A 505 26.40 3.59 -5.56
C ARG A 505 25.50 2.90 -4.55
N GLU A 506 24.94 3.65 -3.60
CA GLU A 506 24.09 3.10 -2.54
C GLU A 506 22.78 2.53 -3.10
N GLN A 507 22.13 3.26 -4.00
CA GLN A 507 20.88 2.81 -4.63
C GLN A 507 21.12 1.60 -5.54
N ALA A 508 22.18 1.60 -6.35
CA ALA A 508 22.52 0.48 -7.22
C ALA A 508 22.91 -0.78 -6.43
N SER A 509 23.69 -0.61 -5.35
CA SER A 509 24.04 -1.71 -4.45
C SER A 509 22.80 -2.32 -3.78
N TRP A 510 21.85 -1.48 -3.36
CA TRP A 510 20.59 -1.96 -2.79
C TRP A 510 19.79 -2.76 -3.83
N TRP A 511 19.59 -2.20 -5.03
CA TRP A 511 18.86 -2.87 -6.11
C TRP A 511 19.51 -4.18 -6.53
N MET A 512 20.84 -4.22 -6.64
CA MET A 512 21.56 -5.42 -7.01
C MET A 512 21.37 -6.54 -5.98
N ASN A 513 21.54 -6.22 -4.68
CA ASN A 513 21.28 -7.19 -3.61
C ASN A 513 19.81 -7.63 -3.58
N HIS A 514 18.87 -6.70 -3.76
CA HIS A 514 17.45 -6.98 -3.77
C HIS A 514 17.09 -7.92 -4.95
N ARG A 515 17.44 -7.55 -6.18
CA ARG A 515 17.10 -8.29 -7.40
C ARG A 515 17.81 -9.63 -7.53
N ALA A 516 19.01 -9.76 -6.99
CA ALA A 516 19.74 -11.03 -6.95
C ALA A 516 19.01 -12.13 -6.14
N THR A 517 18.00 -11.77 -5.36
CA THR A 517 17.16 -12.73 -4.63
C THR A 517 15.80 -12.98 -5.28
N ASN A 518 15.48 -12.30 -6.39
CA ASN A 518 14.22 -12.43 -7.12
C ASN A 518 14.42 -12.51 -8.64
N ASP A 519 14.10 -11.44 -9.38
CA ASP A 519 14.02 -11.42 -10.84
C ASP A 519 15.37 -11.74 -11.48
N TRP A 520 16.47 -11.29 -10.86
CA TRP A 520 17.84 -11.52 -11.33
C TRP A 520 18.52 -12.71 -10.66
N LYS A 521 17.79 -13.54 -9.89
CA LYS A 521 18.39 -14.64 -9.12
C LYS A 521 19.20 -15.62 -9.97
N GLU A 522 18.86 -15.75 -11.25
CA GLU A 522 19.56 -16.66 -12.17
C GLU A 522 20.72 -16.02 -12.92
N PHE A 523 20.81 -14.68 -12.91
CA PHE A 523 21.78 -13.91 -13.69
C PHE A 523 23.20 -14.04 -13.14
N ALA A 524 24.17 -14.15 -14.03
CA ALA A 524 25.57 -14.36 -13.67
C ALA A 524 26.14 -13.13 -12.93
N ALA A 525 25.83 -11.93 -13.41
CA ALA A 525 26.23 -10.67 -12.76
C ALA A 525 25.68 -10.57 -11.33
N ALA A 526 24.40 -10.91 -11.14
CA ALA A 526 23.74 -10.93 -9.83
C ALA A 526 24.37 -11.95 -8.88
N LYS A 527 24.59 -13.19 -9.34
CA LYS A 527 25.26 -14.25 -8.56
C LYS A 527 26.69 -13.86 -8.19
N ALA A 528 27.44 -13.24 -9.11
CA ALA A 528 28.81 -12.81 -8.86
C ALA A 528 28.89 -11.66 -7.84
N PHE A 529 27.92 -10.74 -7.87
CA PHE A 529 27.84 -9.65 -6.89
C PHE A 529 27.51 -10.16 -5.48
N VAL A 530 26.60 -11.14 -5.37
CA VAL A 530 26.19 -11.76 -4.10
C VAL A 530 27.21 -12.81 -3.60
N ILE A 531 28.16 -13.25 -4.42
CA ILE A 531 29.22 -14.21 -4.06
C ILE A 531 30.60 -13.55 -4.23
N GLY A 532 30.90 -12.61 -3.33
CA GLY A 532 32.26 -12.09 -3.09
C GLY A 532 32.83 -12.62 -1.76
N PRO A 533 33.98 -13.30 -1.73
CA PRO A 533 34.50 -13.99 -0.53
C PRO A 533 35.20 -13.05 0.46
N ALA A 534 34.48 -12.05 0.98
CA ALA A 534 35.02 -11.15 2.02
C ALA A 534 34.14 -11.03 3.27
N SER A 535 32.97 -11.67 3.33
CA SER A 535 32.06 -11.52 4.48
C SER A 535 31.35 -12.82 4.85
N GLN A 536 32.11 -13.88 5.11
CA GLN A 536 31.61 -15.00 5.93
C GLN A 536 32.02 -14.77 7.39
N PRO A 537 31.09 -14.41 8.30
CA PRO A 537 31.41 -14.16 9.71
C PRO A 537 31.94 -15.41 10.44
N GLN A 538 31.56 -16.60 9.98
CA GLN A 538 31.98 -17.87 10.56
C GLN A 538 33.48 -18.18 10.39
N ALA A 539 34.09 -17.74 9.28
CA ALA A 539 35.52 -18.00 9.05
C ALA A 539 36.39 -17.26 10.09
N ARG A 540 35.99 -16.03 10.46
CA ARG A 540 36.71 -15.15 11.39
C ARG A 540 36.80 -15.69 12.82
N PHE A 541 35.77 -16.38 13.30
CA PHE A 541 35.69 -16.90 14.68
C PHE A 541 35.82 -18.42 14.79
N SER A 542 36.05 -19.13 13.67
CA SER A 542 36.18 -20.59 13.62
C SER A 542 37.22 -21.13 14.62
N GLN A 543 38.42 -20.55 14.64
CA GLN A 543 39.51 -20.93 15.53
C GLN A 543 39.19 -20.65 17.01
N ASP A 544 38.64 -19.48 17.32
CA ASP A 544 38.27 -19.11 18.69
C ASP A 544 37.11 -19.97 19.20
N ARG A 545 36.15 -20.32 18.34
CA ARG A 545 35.05 -21.24 18.68
C ARG A 545 35.57 -22.64 18.99
N MET A 546 36.51 -23.16 18.20
CA MET A 546 37.16 -24.45 18.47
C MET A 546 37.87 -24.43 19.82
N VAL A 547 38.66 -23.39 20.11
CA VAL A 547 39.37 -23.25 21.39
C VAL A 547 38.40 -23.11 22.58
N MET A 548 37.28 -22.41 22.41
CA MET A 548 36.26 -22.24 23.45
C MET A 548 35.59 -23.58 23.84
N LEU A 549 35.27 -24.40 22.82
CA LEU A 549 34.55 -25.67 22.98
C LEU A 549 35.47 -26.85 23.35
N ASP A 550 36.77 -26.78 23.08
CA ASP A 550 37.73 -27.81 23.43
C ASP A 550 37.91 -27.95 24.95
N GLU A 551 37.41 -29.05 25.52
CA GLU A 551 37.51 -29.33 26.95
C GLU A 551 38.94 -29.64 27.43
N SER A 552 39.84 -30.03 26.52
CA SER A 552 41.25 -30.27 26.80
C SER A 552 42.08 -28.98 26.87
N ALA A 553 41.53 -27.86 26.37
CA ALA A 553 42.19 -26.56 26.40
C ALA A 553 42.18 -25.93 27.82
N PRO A 554 43.25 -25.20 28.21
CA PRO A 554 43.30 -24.51 29.50
C PRO A 554 42.14 -23.52 29.68
N LYS A 555 41.49 -23.54 30.85
CA LYS A 555 40.32 -22.68 31.19
C LYS A 555 40.50 -21.21 30.78
N ARG A 556 41.66 -20.60 31.08
CA ARG A 556 41.97 -19.21 30.70
C ARG A 556 41.96 -18.95 29.20
N LYS A 557 42.39 -19.91 28.38
CA LYS A 557 42.36 -19.79 26.90
C LYS A 557 40.93 -19.86 26.38
N ARG A 558 40.11 -20.76 26.96
CA ARG A 558 38.68 -20.90 26.66
C ARG A 558 37.90 -19.63 27.00
N GLU A 559 38.15 -19.05 28.18
CA GLU A 559 37.54 -17.77 28.61
C GLU A 559 37.98 -16.59 27.72
N SER A 560 39.24 -16.55 27.30
CA SER A 560 39.75 -15.48 26.42
C SER A 560 39.14 -15.56 25.01
N ALA A 561 38.98 -16.76 24.47
CA ALA A 561 38.30 -16.98 23.20
C ALA A 561 36.80 -16.62 23.28
N ALA A 562 36.11 -17.06 24.33
CA ALA A 562 34.71 -16.70 24.56
C ALA A 562 34.50 -15.18 24.67
N ARG A 563 35.40 -14.46 25.35
CA ARG A 563 35.39 -12.99 25.45
C ARG A 563 35.54 -12.32 24.08
N ARG A 564 36.50 -12.75 23.25
CA ARG A 564 36.72 -12.17 21.91
C ARG A 564 35.50 -12.36 21.01
N ILE A 565 34.90 -13.55 21.05
CA ILE A 565 33.67 -13.85 20.32
C ILE A 565 32.52 -12.95 20.82
N ALA A 566 32.36 -12.78 22.14
CA ALA A 566 31.28 -12.01 22.74
C ALA A 566 31.33 -10.49 22.49
N GLN A 567 32.53 -9.94 22.25
CA GLN A 567 32.74 -8.50 22.00
C GLN A 567 32.32 -8.07 20.59
N ASP A 568 32.31 -9.00 19.64
CA ASP A 568 31.95 -8.74 18.24
C ASP A 568 30.47 -9.07 18.00
N PRO A 569 29.69 -8.22 17.30
CA PRO A 569 28.27 -8.48 17.04
C PRO A 569 28.00 -9.84 16.39
N GLU A 570 28.78 -10.20 15.36
CA GLU A 570 28.61 -11.45 14.63
C GLU A 570 29.10 -12.66 15.44
N GLY A 571 30.20 -12.49 16.18
CA GLY A 571 30.67 -13.49 17.13
C GLY A 571 29.63 -13.77 18.23
N ALA A 572 29.00 -12.73 18.79
CA ALA A 572 28.03 -12.87 19.87
C ALA A 572 26.77 -13.63 19.44
N LYS A 573 26.33 -13.50 18.18
CA LYS A 573 25.24 -14.33 17.61
C LYS A 573 25.54 -15.83 17.75
N ILE A 574 26.80 -16.24 17.58
CA ILE A 574 27.24 -17.65 17.74
C ILE A 574 27.05 -18.13 19.18
N LEU A 575 27.37 -17.28 20.18
CA LEU A 575 27.25 -17.66 21.59
C LEU A 575 25.79 -17.76 22.03
N ILE A 576 24.95 -16.84 21.57
CA ILE A 576 23.50 -16.84 21.82
C ILE A 576 22.86 -18.08 21.19
N ALA A 577 23.24 -18.44 19.97
CA ALA A 577 22.78 -19.66 19.32
C ALA A 577 23.17 -20.92 20.11
N LEU A 578 24.44 -21.02 20.53
CA LEU A 578 24.91 -22.14 21.38
C LEU A 578 24.15 -22.21 22.71
N ALA A 579 23.85 -21.07 23.33
CA ALA A 579 23.09 -21.04 24.57
C ALA A 579 21.62 -21.45 24.36
N GLY A 580 21.01 -21.02 23.26
CA GLY A 580 19.65 -21.43 22.85
C GLY A 580 19.51 -22.92 22.52
N GLU A 581 20.60 -23.58 22.13
CA GLU A 581 20.72 -25.02 21.91
C GLU A 581 21.14 -25.80 23.20
N ASN A 582 21.27 -25.13 24.35
CA ASN A 582 21.86 -25.68 25.59
C ASN A 582 23.29 -26.25 25.41
N ALA A 583 24.00 -25.81 24.37
CA ALA A 583 25.34 -26.27 23.98
C ALA A 583 26.47 -25.32 24.47
N PHE A 584 26.13 -24.17 25.07
CA PHE A 584 27.13 -23.25 25.61
C PHE A 584 27.75 -23.77 26.93
N PRO A 585 29.09 -23.82 27.07
CA PRO A 585 29.73 -24.33 28.29
C PRO A 585 29.42 -23.48 29.52
N LYS A 586 28.71 -24.04 30.51
CA LYS A 586 28.30 -23.33 31.74
C LYS A 586 29.47 -22.68 32.50
N VAL A 587 30.66 -23.28 32.44
CA VAL A 587 31.88 -22.77 33.09
C VAL A 587 32.36 -21.42 32.52
N LEU A 588 31.91 -21.05 31.32
CA LEU A 588 32.32 -19.83 30.62
C LEU A 588 31.30 -18.69 30.73
N VAL A 589 30.14 -18.92 31.37
CA VAL A 589 29.03 -17.94 31.47
C VAL A 589 29.52 -16.62 32.05
N GLU A 590 30.24 -16.64 33.18
CA GLU A 590 30.79 -15.45 33.82
C GLU A 590 31.76 -14.67 32.92
N SER A 591 32.42 -15.33 31.97
CA SER A 591 33.41 -14.68 31.10
C SER A 591 32.77 -13.86 29.98
N VAL A 592 31.50 -14.11 29.64
CA VAL A 592 30.81 -13.48 28.49
C VAL A 592 29.73 -12.47 28.89
N ILE A 593 29.28 -12.45 30.15
CA ILE A 593 28.24 -11.53 30.65
C ILE A 593 28.59 -10.06 30.34
N ASP A 594 29.72 -9.57 30.84
CA ASP A 594 30.12 -8.17 30.65
C ASP A 594 30.32 -7.81 29.16
N PRO A 595 31.05 -8.61 28.35
CA PRO A 595 31.17 -8.36 26.92
C PRO A 595 29.85 -8.38 26.13
N LEU A 596 28.94 -9.33 26.42
CA LEU A 596 27.65 -9.42 25.73
C LEU A 596 26.76 -8.21 26.04
N TYR A 597 26.79 -7.74 27.28
CA TYR A 597 26.00 -6.57 27.68
C TYR A 597 26.67 -5.22 27.36
N ARG A 598 27.96 -5.21 27.01
CA ARG A 598 28.67 -4.04 26.44
C ARG A 598 28.84 -4.12 24.92
N ASN A 599 28.32 -5.16 24.28
CA ASN A 599 28.42 -5.35 22.83
C ASN A 599 27.79 -4.15 22.12
N PRO A 600 28.38 -3.58 21.05
CA PRO A 600 27.86 -2.38 20.39
C PRO A 600 26.46 -2.57 19.79
N ASP A 601 26.07 -3.81 19.45
CA ASP A 601 24.75 -4.13 18.90
C ASP A 601 23.68 -4.30 20.01
N LEU A 602 22.62 -3.48 19.94
CA LEU A 602 21.48 -3.48 20.85
C LEU A 602 20.72 -4.82 20.88
N GLY A 603 20.56 -5.46 19.72
CA GLY A 603 19.87 -6.75 19.60
C GLY A 603 20.64 -7.88 20.26
N ILE A 604 21.97 -7.85 20.21
CA ILE A 604 22.82 -8.80 20.94
C ILE A 604 22.66 -8.63 22.45
N ARG A 605 22.65 -7.38 22.93
CA ARG A 605 22.40 -7.10 24.35
C ARG A 605 21.04 -7.67 24.75
N ALA A 606 19.99 -7.41 23.98
CA ALA A 606 18.63 -7.87 24.26
C ALA A 606 18.52 -9.41 24.27
N LEU A 607 19.03 -10.09 23.23
CA LEU A 607 18.97 -11.55 23.11
C LEU A 607 19.81 -12.28 24.18
N ALA A 608 20.95 -11.70 24.59
CA ALA A 608 21.77 -12.28 25.66
C ALA A 608 21.02 -12.37 27.01
N SER A 609 20.04 -11.48 27.27
CA SER A 609 19.24 -11.45 28.51
C SER A 609 18.46 -12.73 28.79
N GLN A 610 18.12 -13.49 27.76
CA GLN A 610 17.39 -14.75 27.89
C GLN A 610 18.25 -15.89 28.46
N TYR A 611 19.57 -15.84 28.23
CA TYR A 611 20.46 -16.98 28.43
C TYR A 611 21.59 -16.69 29.45
N PHE A 612 21.89 -15.43 29.73
CA PHE A 612 22.95 -14.99 30.63
C PHE A 612 22.38 -14.01 31.70
N PRO A 613 22.76 -14.07 32.98
CA PRO A 613 22.10 -13.29 34.05
C PRO A 613 22.40 -11.77 34.03
N ARG A 614 21.45 -10.90 34.46
CA ARG A 614 21.57 -9.40 34.52
C ARG A 614 21.38 -8.79 35.92
N LYS A 615 21.99 -7.62 36.16
CA LYS A 615 21.84 -6.71 37.34
C LYS A 615 21.49 -5.29 36.86
N THR A 616 20.89 -4.42 37.71
CA THR A 616 20.70 -2.97 37.37
C THR A 616 22.04 -2.26 37.19
N ALA A 617 22.07 -1.12 36.48
CA ALA A 617 23.32 -0.36 36.25
C ALA A 617 23.97 0.18 37.55
N SER A 618 23.19 0.38 38.63
CA SER A 618 23.64 0.89 39.93
C SER A 618 23.31 0.01 41.16
N GLY A 619 22.45 -1.01 41.03
CA GLY A 619 21.96 -1.84 42.13
C GLY A 619 20.60 -1.42 42.75
N GLU A 620 19.96 -0.33 42.31
CA GLU A 620 18.78 0.28 42.99
C GLU A 620 17.40 -0.08 42.40
N ALA A 621 16.33 0.11 43.18
CA ALA A 621 14.93 -0.21 42.84
C ALA A 621 14.13 1.01 42.33
N LEU A 622 13.30 0.81 41.30
CA LEU A 622 12.36 1.82 40.77
C LEU A 622 11.00 1.81 41.51
N PRO A 623 10.30 2.96 41.60
CA PRO A 623 8.94 3.02 42.12
C PRO A 623 7.91 2.37 41.16
N PRO A 624 6.72 1.96 41.65
CA PRO A 624 5.64 1.47 40.79
C PRO A 624 5.22 2.47 39.72
N VAL A 625 4.76 1.97 38.55
CA VAL A 625 4.35 2.79 37.38
C VAL A 625 3.35 3.90 37.75
N ALA A 626 2.40 3.60 38.64
CA ALA A 626 1.40 4.57 39.08
C ALA A 626 2.02 5.77 39.85
N GLU A 627 3.12 5.56 40.58
CA GLU A 627 3.86 6.63 41.26
C GLU A 627 4.83 7.31 40.31
N LEU A 628 5.46 6.56 39.40
CA LEU A 628 6.32 7.10 38.35
C LEU A 628 5.55 8.05 37.41
N ALA A 629 4.32 7.71 37.05
CA ALA A 629 3.47 8.53 36.18
C ALA A 629 3.08 9.88 36.80
N LYS A 630 3.15 10.02 38.13
CA LYS A 630 2.87 11.27 38.85
C LYS A 630 4.07 12.21 38.90
N ILE A 631 5.27 11.73 38.57
CA ILE A 631 6.48 12.55 38.55
C ILE A 631 6.35 13.55 37.38
N PRO A 632 6.46 14.87 37.63
CA PRO A 632 6.47 15.87 36.58
C PRO A 632 7.67 15.64 35.65
N GLY A 633 7.42 15.61 34.35
CA GLY A 633 8.48 15.49 33.35
C GLY A 633 8.77 16.82 32.68
N ASP A 634 9.94 16.90 32.06
CA ASP A 634 10.37 18.01 31.21
C ASP A 634 10.64 17.51 29.79
N ALA A 635 9.87 18.01 28.82
CA ALA A 635 9.98 17.59 27.42
C ALA A 635 11.33 17.91 26.78
N THR A 636 12.03 18.96 27.24
CA THR A 636 13.36 19.33 26.71
C THR A 636 14.39 18.31 27.15
N ARG A 637 14.41 17.95 28.45
CA ARG A 637 15.27 16.88 28.96
C ARG A 637 14.88 15.51 28.38
N GLY A 638 13.58 15.27 28.19
CA GLY A 638 13.08 14.05 27.55
C GLY A 638 13.59 13.88 26.12
N LYS A 639 13.65 14.97 25.35
CA LYS A 639 14.25 14.98 24.01
C LYS A 639 15.73 14.64 24.04
N GLU A 640 16.49 15.23 24.97
CA GLU A 640 17.91 14.91 25.16
C GLU A 640 18.11 13.44 25.52
N ILE A 641 17.26 12.89 26.39
CA ILE A 641 17.28 11.47 26.77
C ILE A 641 16.97 10.59 25.56
N PHE A 642 15.94 10.92 24.78
CA PHE A 642 15.59 10.20 23.55
C PHE A 642 16.77 10.12 22.55
N ALA A 643 17.51 11.23 22.41
CA ALA A 643 18.69 11.33 21.55
C ALA A 643 20.00 10.82 22.21
N SER A 644 19.99 10.55 23.51
CA SER A 644 21.20 10.20 24.26
C SER A 644 21.73 8.82 23.90
N ASN A 645 23.04 8.62 24.08
CA ASN A 645 23.67 7.30 23.95
C ASN A 645 23.29 6.34 25.10
N THR A 646 22.73 6.86 26.19
CA THR A 646 22.32 6.08 27.37
C THR A 646 21.00 5.36 27.09
N ALA A 647 19.96 6.12 26.71
CA ALA A 647 18.66 5.53 26.35
C ALA A 647 18.68 4.97 24.92
N ALA A 648 19.45 5.59 24.03
CA ALA A 648 19.61 5.24 22.62
C ALA A 648 18.28 5.06 21.85
N CYS A 649 17.19 5.69 22.30
CA CYS A 649 15.87 5.52 21.70
C CYS A 649 15.88 5.92 20.22
N ILE A 650 16.58 7.01 19.88
CA ILE A 650 16.74 7.51 18.49
C ILE A 650 17.47 6.52 17.56
N GLN A 651 18.23 5.57 18.10
CA GLN A 651 18.93 4.55 17.31
C GLN A 651 18.00 3.42 16.86
N CYS A 652 16.78 3.35 17.41
CA CYS A 652 15.81 2.32 17.05
C CYS A 652 14.46 2.88 16.63
N HIS A 653 14.05 4.03 17.18
CA HIS A 653 12.75 4.62 16.93
C HIS A 653 12.88 5.90 16.14
N THR A 654 11.97 6.09 15.18
CA THR A 654 11.73 7.40 14.59
C THR A 654 10.78 8.20 15.48
N PHE A 655 10.97 9.51 15.51
CA PHE A 655 10.04 10.48 16.09
C PHE A 655 10.18 11.80 15.34
N ASP A 656 9.09 12.30 14.75
CA ASP A 656 9.07 13.53 13.94
C ASP A 656 10.11 13.49 12.79
N GLY A 657 10.18 12.34 12.10
CA GLY A 657 11.11 12.11 10.98
C GLY A 657 12.59 11.95 11.36
N GLN A 658 12.92 11.95 12.65
CA GLN A 658 14.29 11.78 13.14
C GLN A 658 14.48 10.43 13.82
N GLY A 659 15.61 9.77 13.57
CA GLY A 659 15.97 8.48 14.16
C GLY A 659 16.18 7.39 13.12
N LYS A 660 16.13 6.13 13.55
CA LYS A 660 16.30 4.96 12.68
C LYS A 660 15.05 4.09 12.69
N ASP A 661 14.82 3.37 11.60
CA ASP A 661 13.70 2.46 11.40
C ASP A 661 14.06 1.02 11.78
N VAL A 662 14.26 0.78 13.08
CA VAL A 662 14.52 -0.57 13.61
C VAL A 662 13.29 -1.05 14.39
N GLY A 663 12.80 -0.23 15.31
CA GLY A 663 11.56 -0.38 16.08
C GLY A 663 10.42 0.52 15.54
N PRO A 664 9.23 0.47 16.16
CA PRO A 664 8.06 1.25 15.73
C PRO A 664 8.30 2.76 15.69
N ASP A 665 7.68 3.45 14.74
CA ASP A 665 7.62 4.92 14.73
C ASP A 665 6.81 5.41 15.95
N LEU A 666 7.41 6.29 16.74
CA LEU A 666 6.81 6.84 17.95
C LEU A 666 6.14 8.20 17.69
N THR A 667 6.17 8.73 16.47
CA THR A 667 5.58 10.05 16.14
C THR A 667 4.10 10.16 16.53
N ALA A 668 3.33 9.09 16.37
CA ALA A 668 1.91 9.04 16.72
C ALA A 668 1.64 8.42 18.11
N ILE A 669 2.66 8.17 18.93
CA ILE A 669 2.55 7.37 20.16
C ILE A 669 1.52 7.93 21.15
N LYS A 670 1.37 9.26 21.20
CA LYS A 670 0.36 9.97 22.03
C LYS A 670 -1.10 9.61 21.70
N THR A 671 -1.36 9.11 20.48
CA THR A 671 -2.69 8.66 20.07
C THR A 671 -3.00 7.25 20.57
N LYS A 672 -1.96 6.47 20.88
CA LYS A 672 -2.03 5.05 21.24
C LYS A 672 -1.93 4.79 22.74
N PHE A 673 -1.07 5.53 23.45
CA PHE A 673 -0.84 5.34 24.88
C PHE A 673 -1.09 6.60 25.69
N ARG A 674 -1.55 6.43 26.93
CA ARG A 674 -1.47 7.49 27.96
C ARG A 674 -0.21 7.27 28.80
N ARG A 675 0.10 8.21 29.69
CA ARG A 675 1.37 8.26 30.42
C ARG A 675 1.70 6.98 31.20
N PRO A 676 0.78 6.38 31.99
CA PRO A 676 1.08 5.13 32.69
C PRO A 676 1.37 3.96 31.73
N GLU A 677 0.60 3.83 30.65
CA GLU A 677 0.74 2.74 29.68
C GLU A 677 2.02 2.87 28.85
N LEU A 678 2.42 4.09 28.52
CA LEU A 678 3.70 4.36 27.85
C LEU A 678 4.88 4.00 28.76
N LEU A 679 4.83 4.41 30.04
CA LEU A 679 5.87 4.09 31.02
C LEU A 679 5.96 2.58 31.26
N ASP A 680 4.83 1.90 31.38
CA ASP A 680 4.79 0.44 31.50
C ASP A 680 5.39 -0.24 30.26
N SER A 681 5.09 0.25 29.06
CA SER A 681 5.66 -0.27 27.81
C SER A 681 7.17 -0.06 27.72
N ILE A 682 7.70 1.03 28.28
CA ILE A 682 9.16 1.30 28.33
C ILE A 682 9.85 0.40 29.36
N LEU A 683 9.22 0.20 30.52
CA LEU A 683 9.78 -0.61 31.60
C LEU A 683 9.69 -2.12 31.32
N ASN A 684 8.61 -2.53 30.66
CA ASN A 684 8.25 -3.93 30.39
C ASN A 684 8.05 -4.19 28.89
N PRO A 685 9.05 -3.93 28.03
CA PRO A 685 8.88 -4.00 26.57
C PRO A 685 8.56 -5.40 26.04
N SER A 686 8.81 -6.44 26.85
CA SER A 686 8.50 -7.83 26.52
C SER A 686 7.10 -8.28 26.98
N ALA A 687 6.39 -7.49 27.78
CA ALA A 687 5.04 -7.84 28.24
C ALA A 687 4.01 -7.82 27.09
N ALA A 688 4.22 -6.96 26.11
CA ALA A 688 3.43 -6.91 24.87
C ALA A 688 4.31 -6.39 23.71
N ILE A 689 4.86 -7.31 22.92
CA ILE A 689 5.68 -6.96 21.75
C ILE A 689 4.75 -6.51 20.62
N ALA A 690 5.05 -5.38 19.99
CA ALA A 690 4.29 -4.90 18.84
C ALA A 690 4.34 -5.93 17.69
N PHE A 691 3.18 -6.17 17.06
CA PHE A 691 3.07 -7.06 15.91
C PHE A 691 4.03 -6.64 14.80
N GLY A 692 4.81 -7.58 14.26
CA GLY A 692 5.85 -7.31 13.26
C GLY A 692 7.22 -6.95 13.84
N PHE A 693 7.33 -6.80 15.17
CA PHE A 693 8.58 -6.53 15.89
C PHE A 693 8.99 -7.68 16.82
N GLU A 694 8.44 -8.87 16.61
CA GLU A 694 8.94 -10.07 17.31
C GLU A 694 10.28 -10.50 16.72
N ALA A 695 11.28 -10.67 17.59
CA ALA A 695 12.58 -11.16 17.17
C ALA A 695 12.52 -12.65 16.82
N TRP A 696 13.32 -13.03 15.84
CA TRP A 696 13.52 -14.38 15.38
C TRP A 696 15.01 -14.68 15.32
N VAL A 697 15.35 -15.93 15.65
CA VAL A 697 16.66 -16.51 15.35
C VAL A 697 16.47 -17.52 14.24
N ILE A 698 17.18 -17.33 13.13
CA ILE A 698 17.15 -18.18 11.95
C ILE A 698 18.53 -18.80 11.77
N LYS A 699 18.58 -20.12 11.61
CA LYS A 699 19.78 -20.87 11.24
C LYS A 699 19.58 -21.46 9.86
N THR A 700 20.58 -21.33 8.98
CA THR A 700 20.56 -21.91 7.63
C THR A 700 21.36 -23.21 7.54
N ARG A 701 21.21 -23.94 6.43
CA ARG A 701 21.88 -25.23 6.16
C ARG A 701 23.40 -25.13 6.13
N ASP A 702 23.93 -23.99 5.71
CA ASP A 702 25.35 -23.64 5.77
C ASP A 702 25.77 -23.10 7.16
N ASN A 703 24.92 -23.30 8.18
CA ASN A 703 25.08 -22.89 9.57
C ASN A 703 25.07 -21.38 9.83
N GLN A 704 24.77 -20.51 8.85
CA GLN A 704 24.66 -19.07 9.13
C GLN A 704 23.53 -18.81 10.11
N VAL A 705 23.71 -17.81 10.99
CA VAL A 705 22.74 -17.44 12.01
C VAL A 705 22.36 -15.99 11.83
N TYR A 706 21.08 -15.74 11.61
CA TYR A 706 20.50 -14.42 11.54
C TYR A 706 19.63 -14.19 12.76
N ALA A 707 19.68 -12.98 13.29
CA ALA A 707 18.89 -12.57 14.44
C ALA A 707 18.29 -11.20 14.19
N GLY A 708 16.96 -11.10 14.19
CA GLY A 708 16.27 -9.88 13.82
C GLY A 708 14.77 -10.08 13.68
N PHE A 709 14.11 -9.12 13.07
CA PHE A 709 12.67 -9.15 12.82
C PHE A 709 12.43 -9.76 11.45
N ILE A 710 11.54 -10.74 11.37
CA ILE A 710 11.10 -11.23 10.07
C ILE A 710 10.13 -10.20 9.52
N ILE A 711 10.60 -9.47 8.51
CA ILE A 711 9.84 -8.42 7.85
C ILE A 711 9.16 -8.93 6.58
N ALA A 712 9.55 -10.12 6.09
CA ALA A 712 8.81 -10.87 5.09
C ALA A 712 9.06 -12.38 5.20
N ASP A 713 8.04 -13.17 4.88
CA ASP A 713 8.00 -14.60 5.10
C ASP A 713 7.33 -15.32 3.93
N GLY A 714 8.10 -15.70 2.91
CA GLY A 714 7.64 -16.34 1.68
C GLY A 714 8.63 -17.38 1.14
N GLU A 715 8.82 -17.47 -0.19
CA GLU A 715 9.90 -18.30 -0.79
C GLU A 715 11.29 -17.85 -0.33
N THR A 716 11.41 -16.58 0.01
CA THR A 716 12.55 -15.96 0.67
C THR A 716 12.05 -15.32 1.98
N VAL A 717 12.76 -15.57 3.07
CA VAL A 717 12.53 -14.95 4.38
C VAL A 717 13.47 -13.77 4.52
N THR A 718 12.91 -12.57 4.68
CA THR A 718 13.69 -11.35 4.87
C THR A 718 13.74 -10.99 6.35
N VAL A 719 14.96 -10.89 6.88
CA VAL A 719 15.24 -10.55 8.28
C VAL A 719 15.82 -9.14 8.34
N LYS A 720 15.15 -8.22 9.04
CA LYS A 720 15.69 -6.92 9.42
C LYS A 720 16.44 -7.08 10.74
N GLU A 721 17.76 -6.95 10.73
CA GLU A 721 18.57 -7.03 11.92
C GLU A 721 18.43 -5.76 12.80
N SER A 722 18.90 -5.83 14.03
CA SER A 722 18.95 -4.68 14.97
C SER A 722 19.81 -3.52 14.48
N SER A 723 20.69 -3.76 13.51
CA SER A 723 21.47 -2.74 12.80
C SER A 723 20.62 -1.91 11.82
N GLY A 724 19.43 -2.39 11.44
CA GLY A 724 18.61 -1.85 10.35
C GLY A 724 18.89 -2.48 8.99
N GLU A 725 19.91 -3.34 8.89
CA GLU A 725 20.25 -4.06 7.67
C GLU A 725 19.25 -5.20 7.40
N GLN A 726 18.91 -5.40 6.12
CA GLN A 726 18.00 -6.46 5.71
C GLN A 726 18.78 -7.61 5.06
N ARG A 727 18.42 -8.84 5.42
CA ARG A 727 19.01 -10.08 4.90
C ARG A 727 17.91 -10.97 4.35
N SER A 728 17.97 -11.23 3.06
CA SER A 728 17.07 -12.14 2.36
C SER A 728 17.66 -13.55 2.35
N ILE A 729 16.91 -14.52 2.87
CA ILE A 729 17.35 -15.91 3.05
C ILE A 729 16.35 -16.82 2.32
N PRO A 730 16.76 -17.66 1.36
CA PRO A 730 15.85 -18.62 0.75
C PRO A 730 15.21 -19.51 1.81
N ALA A 731 13.88 -19.63 1.82
CA ALA A 731 13.16 -20.39 2.85
C ALA A 731 13.57 -21.87 2.87
N GLY A 732 13.94 -22.40 1.71
CA GLY A 732 14.50 -23.74 1.56
C GLY A 732 15.81 -23.95 2.32
N ASP A 733 16.59 -22.90 2.57
CA ASP A 733 17.90 -23.00 3.25
C ASP A 733 17.80 -22.89 4.76
N ILE A 734 16.61 -22.64 5.32
CA ILE A 734 16.42 -22.48 6.77
C ILE A 734 16.26 -23.86 7.44
N VAL A 735 17.11 -24.16 8.41
CA VAL A 735 17.06 -25.39 9.23
C VAL A 735 16.51 -25.17 10.63
N LEU A 736 16.55 -23.94 11.14
CA LEU A 736 15.95 -23.57 12.41
C LEU A 736 15.33 -22.19 12.29
N ARG A 737 14.12 -22.05 12.80
CA ARG A 737 13.45 -20.76 12.96
C ARG A 737 12.79 -20.73 14.33
N LYS A 738 13.27 -19.85 15.20
CA LYS A 738 12.79 -19.75 16.59
C LYS A 738 12.36 -18.32 16.91
N LYS A 739 11.06 -18.14 17.14
CA LYS A 739 10.48 -16.89 17.66
C LYS A 739 10.97 -16.67 19.08
N GLN A 740 11.39 -15.44 19.39
CA GLN A 740 11.82 -15.05 20.73
C GLN A 740 10.64 -14.49 21.52
N THR A 741 10.66 -14.68 22.83
CA THR A 741 9.62 -14.22 23.75
C THR A 741 9.99 -12.90 24.45
N ILE A 742 11.11 -12.29 24.06
CA ILE A 742 11.65 -11.06 24.64
C ILE A 742 11.81 -10.03 23.53
N SER A 743 11.45 -8.78 23.83
CA SER A 743 11.61 -7.64 22.92
C SER A 743 13.08 -7.29 22.69
N VAL A 744 13.40 -6.79 21.49
CA VAL A 744 14.71 -6.21 21.18
C VAL A 744 14.89 -4.85 21.87
N MET A 745 13.79 -4.18 22.22
CA MET A 745 13.84 -2.98 23.05
C MET A 745 14.40 -3.36 24.43
N PRO A 746 15.47 -2.69 24.89
CA PRO A 746 16.03 -2.96 26.21
C PRO A 746 15.01 -2.65 27.31
N ASP A 747 14.96 -3.50 28.34
CA ASP A 747 14.28 -3.19 29.59
C ASP A 747 14.99 -2.04 30.33
N ASN A 748 14.37 -1.52 31.40
CA ASN A 748 14.96 -0.37 32.11
C ASN A 748 16.37 -0.64 32.66
N VAL A 749 16.67 -1.90 32.97
CA VAL A 749 18.01 -2.34 33.36
C VAL A 749 19.02 -2.10 32.23
N GLY A 750 18.64 -2.40 30.98
CA GLY A 750 19.43 -2.11 29.79
C GLY A 750 19.45 -0.64 29.37
N LEU A 751 18.39 0.13 29.66
CA LEU A 751 18.32 1.57 29.36
C LEU A 751 19.06 2.43 30.38
N GLY A 752 19.26 1.95 31.61
CA GLY A 752 19.98 2.67 32.67
C GLY A 752 19.32 3.98 33.12
N LEU A 753 18.00 4.12 32.92
CA LEU A 753 17.26 5.35 33.21
C LEU A 753 16.79 5.40 34.66
N THR A 754 16.93 6.59 35.26
CA THR A 754 16.37 6.93 36.57
C THR A 754 14.88 7.26 36.47
N SER A 755 14.18 7.28 37.60
CA SER A 755 12.75 7.64 37.67
C SER A 755 12.46 9.02 37.05
N GLN A 756 13.32 10.02 37.26
CA GLN A 756 13.13 11.35 36.67
C GLN A 756 13.34 11.34 35.16
N GLN A 757 14.33 10.58 34.66
CA GLN A 757 14.60 10.47 33.22
C GLN A 757 13.45 9.75 32.49
N LEU A 758 12.84 8.74 33.10
CA LEU A 758 11.65 8.09 32.56
C LEU A 758 10.46 9.05 32.48
N ALA A 759 10.26 9.87 33.51
CA ALA A 759 9.20 10.88 33.54
C ALA A 759 9.41 11.98 32.47
N ASP A 760 10.66 12.45 32.31
CA ASP A 760 11.05 13.42 31.29
C ASP A 760 10.85 12.84 29.87
N LEU A 761 11.27 11.60 29.63
CA LEU A 761 11.10 10.90 28.35
C LEU A 761 9.62 10.72 27.98
N ALA A 762 8.79 10.30 28.93
CA ALA A 762 7.35 10.17 28.73
C ALA A 762 6.68 11.52 28.44
N GLU A 763 7.12 12.60 29.08
CA GLU A 763 6.63 13.95 28.80
C GLU A 763 6.92 14.34 27.34
N TYR A 764 8.17 14.17 26.88
CA TYR A 764 8.57 14.49 25.52
C TYR A 764 7.73 13.77 24.45
N LEU A 765 7.53 12.46 24.61
CA LEU A 765 6.80 11.64 23.65
C LEU A 765 5.28 11.93 23.61
N LEU A 766 4.72 12.48 24.70
CA LEU A 766 3.28 12.73 24.80
C LEU A 766 2.87 14.16 24.48
N THR A 767 3.75 15.15 24.69
CA THR A 767 3.40 16.57 24.55
C THR A 767 4.00 17.26 23.33
N THR A 768 4.98 16.65 22.67
CA THR A 768 5.55 17.21 21.44
C THR A 768 4.58 17.05 20.27
N GLU A 769 4.23 18.15 19.60
CA GLU A 769 3.49 18.14 18.34
C GLU A 769 4.46 17.86 17.18
N PRO A 770 4.24 16.79 16.38
CA PRO A 770 5.02 16.57 15.17
C PRO A 770 4.82 17.72 14.18
N LYS A 771 5.85 18.04 13.40
CA LYS A 771 5.69 18.96 12.26
C LYS A 771 4.74 18.29 11.27
N ARG A 772 3.63 18.97 10.94
CA ARG A 772 2.72 18.52 9.88
C ARG A 772 3.54 18.35 8.60
N ALA A 773 3.58 17.13 8.06
CA ALA A 773 4.00 16.91 6.70
C ALA A 773 3.02 17.68 5.79
N ASN A 774 3.56 18.60 5.00
CA ASN A 774 2.80 19.29 3.95
C ASN A 774 2.57 18.35 2.77
#